data_AF-A0A5B0WI24-F1
#
_entry.id   AF-A0A5B0WI24-F1
#
_cell.length_a   1.000
_cell.length_b   1.000
_cell.length_c   1.000
_cell.angle_alpha   90.00
_cell.angle_beta   90.00
_cell.angle_gamma   90.00
#
_symmetry.space_group_name_H-M   'P 1'
#
loop_
_entity.id
_entity.type
_entity.pdbx_description
1 polymer ?
#
loop_
_entity_poly.entity_id
_entity_poly.type
_entity_poly.pdbx_seq_one_letter_code
_entity_poly.pdbx_strand_id
1 'polypeptide(L)'
;MSNLVVRNNEEDILSEIRKDGFYIERVEKTPERCILAVQQTGFALRAIPKTERTPELCLEAVKQTGGAIRYVSQDLMNKEICMEAVKNDGDGITIVFVPKEFRSSELYLEAVRKNGLTLRFIPEKERSEEHCTTAILQNGSALKYVPHTFVSKEICEKAVEQNGLALEFVPGNRRSKKLCAQAVDNNALALNFIPERFKSKELCELAVYSNWQSYLYIQESMYSPQACLFFLDSLNHKFVDRADMSSSDRSYIRAIVRRFPEEINSDPQIIKLERQLGVRTLKLKFYEKESGKFIVKEQIHYREESETVEFDSFADFYDYVDGDLENANLCDCDFLNVNLSDFNIEGALIRNDVLLAQQLYDDSFYHAAVREYGEDFGLMLSAENEVVEACVVLHDSDIDFTFNDNKRKIYYVSDIHINHKLIKRFPERATKQEILWFIRDLVRHMVDTATQKSSADYLLIAGDVSFNYENSVIFYEELAKLWNPSHIVVILGNHELWDFNRNGKPYDYSKGLDDIVNKYRELFSTLNICFLHNELLILKDGQQVVIKEEELLTLPAETLKEICLKSSLNIFGGLGFSGYSSSFNATKGIYRNTITSLAEDIEQTKHFENIYTIINNAISIKPIIVLTHTPKDNWNREGYNSQWIYVNGHTHRNEYCCSEDRTVYSDNQIGYQGLKAGLKHFTLSGKCDVFLYYPDGIHTITREQYIDFNRVLGINMTFNRTSGNIHMLKRSGIYCFIYENGKKRKLSLLSGGAPKSLEYNDLEYYFERMTYYSDAVKLIFADYYKALNSISNSIKAFGGSGNIHGCIVDIDFFNHVYLNPGDGTLTPYYAESMIDKYEFKNIKALLKAKRPDLHRKYEKLLKAGTETALQLRENLNVKSIEISQYVPETLMYGPSKIMRSLQYLMDVNVIRHWNDEVIGFFEKGDHELEKSSASIPYVALPEHNN
;
A
#
# COMPACT_ATOMS: atom_id res chain seq x y z
N MET A 1 4.57 -51.01 -3.63
CA MET A 1 4.78 -51.76 -2.37
C MET A 1 5.64 -50.91 -1.45
N SER A 2 5.06 -50.42 -0.35
CA SER A 2 5.74 -50.16 0.93
C SER A 2 4.72 -49.50 1.88
N ASN A 3 3.99 -50.33 2.61
CA ASN A 3 3.26 -49.92 3.81
C ASN A 3 4.29 -49.45 4.85
N LEU A 4 4.47 -48.15 5.01
CA LEU A 4 5.09 -47.59 6.21
C LEU A 4 4.03 -47.52 7.31
N VAL A 5 3.73 -48.69 7.88
CA VAL A 5 3.18 -48.75 9.23
C VAL A 5 4.33 -48.32 10.14
N VAL A 6 4.33 -47.05 10.53
CA VAL A 6 5.14 -46.60 11.65
C VAL A 6 4.64 -47.38 12.86
N ARG A 7 5.39 -48.41 13.28
CA ARG A 7 5.19 -49.06 14.58
C ARG A 7 5.74 -48.12 15.65
N ASN A 8 5.04 -47.02 15.89
CA ASN A 8 5.16 -46.32 17.16
C ASN A 8 4.53 -47.23 18.23
N ASN A 9 5.16 -47.37 19.38
CA ASN A 9 4.54 -48.11 20.47
C ASN A 9 3.27 -47.35 20.95
N GLU A 10 2.36 -48.03 21.66
CA GLU A 10 1.12 -47.38 22.12
C GLU A 10 1.40 -46.12 22.96
N GLU A 11 2.45 -46.13 23.77
CA GLU A 11 2.84 -44.99 24.60
C GLU A 11 3.26 -43.76 23.78
N ASP A 12 3.96 -43.94 22.67
CA ASP A 12 4.39 -42.89 21.76
C ASP A 12 3.17 -42.25 21.07
N ILE A 13 2.22 -43.07 20.62
CA ILE A 13 0.98 -42.58 20.01
C ILE A 13 0.17 -41.76 21.01
N LEU A 14 0.00 -42.27 22.24
CA LEU A 14 -0.72 -41.55 23.29
C LEU A 14 0.03 -40.27 23.72
N SER A 15 1.36 -40.28 23.72
CA SER A 15 2.20 -39.10 23.98
C SER A 15 2.01 -38.01 22.92
N GLU A 16 1.98 -38.37 21.64
CA GLU A 16 1.74 -37.41 20.57
C GLU A 16 0.31 -36.83 20.59
N ILE A 17 -0.71 -37.63 20.92
CA ILE A 17 -2.09 -37.14 21.11
C ILE A 17 -2.17 -36.16 22.29
N ARG A 18 -1.43 -36.41 23.39
CA ARG A 18 -1.37 -35.47 24.53
C ARG A 18 -0.70 -34.14 24.18
N LYS A 19 0.22 -34.12 23.20
CA LYS A 19 0.83 -32.88 22.70
C LYS A 19 -0.12 -32.13 21.77
N ASP A 20 -0.75 -32.85 20.84
CA ASP A 20 -1.70 -32.32 19.87
C ASP A 20 -2.89 -33.28 19.67
N GLY A 21 -4.07 -32.89 20.16
CA GLY A 21 -5.28 -33.71 20.04
C GLY A 21 -5.70 -33.98 18.58
N PHE A 22 -5.26 -33.17 17.60
CA PHE A 22 -5.51 -33.45 16.18
C PHE A 22 -4.63 -34.57 15.60
N TYR A 23 -3.62 -35.05 16.35
CA TYR A 23 -2.83 -36.21 15.96
C TYR A 23 -3.69 -37.48 15.75
N ILE A 24 -4.89 -37.53 16.35
CA ILE A 24 -5.90 -38.56 16.11
C ILE A 24 -6.24 -38.75 14.62
N GLU A 25 -6.09 -37.72 13.79
CA GLU A 25 -6.28 -37.81 12.34
C GLU A 25 -5.33 -38.82 11.67
N ARG A 26 -4.11 -38.95 12.21
CA ARG A 26 -2.99 -39.72 11.64
C ARG A 26 -2.91 -41.16 12.16
N VAL A 27 -3.74 -41.53 13.12
CA VAL A 27 -3.72 -42.87 13.74
C VAL A 27 -5.10 -43.54 13.71
N GLU A 28 -5.14 -44.83 14.03
CA GLU A 28 -6.39 -45.57 14.18
C GLU A 28 -7.19 -45.03 15.38
N LYS A 29 -8.50 -44.83 15.18
CA LYS A 29 -9.41 -44.21 16.15
C LYS A 29 -10.00 -45.27 17.08
N THR A 30 -9.20 -45.73 18.04
CA THR A 30 -9.70 -46.55 19.15
C THR A 30 -10.45 -45.67 20.17
N PRO A 31 -11.37 -46.23 20.97
CA PRO A 31 -12.06 -45.47 22.02
C PRO A 31 -11.09 -44.74 22.97
N GLU A 32 -9.99 -45.37 23.40
CA GLU A 32 -9.01 -44.75 24.31
C GLU A 32 -8.28 -43.56 23.68
N ARG A 33 -7.95 -43.65 22.39
CA ARG A 33 -7.27 -42.55 21.67
C ARG A 33 -8.23 -41.41 21.35
N CYS A 34 -9.48 -41.75 21.01
CA CYS A 34 -10.53 -40.77 20.76
C CYS A 34 -10.82 -39.93 22.01
N ILE A 35 -10.98 -40.58 23.17
CA ILE A 35 -11.23 -39.86 24.43
C ILE A 35 -10.03 -38.98 24.81
N LEU A 36 -8.81 -39.49 24.67
CA LEU A 36 -7.60 -38.72 24.95
C LEU A 36 -7.45 -37.50 24.02
N ALA A 37 -7.80 -37.65 22.75
CA ALA A 37 -7.74 -36.58 21.76
C ALA A 37 -8.74 -35.46 22.07
N VAL A 38 -9.99 -35.80 22.41
CA VAL A 38 -11.00 -34.79 22.76
C VAL A 38 -10.72 -34.13 24.11
N GLN A 39 -10.08 -34.84 25.05
CA GLN A 39 -9.61 -34.28 26.32
C GLN A 39 -8.54 -33.21 26.12
N GLN A 40 -7.69 -33.35 25.09
CA GLN A 40 -6.68 -32.35 24.76
C GLN A 40 -7.27 -31.15 24.00
N THR A 41 -8.22 -31.38 23.09
CA THR A 41 -8.98 -30.30 22.45
C THR A 41 -10.36 -30.79 22.01
N GLY A 42 -11.42 -30.13 22.48
CA GLY A 42 -12.80 -30.52 22.15
C GLY A 42 -13.09 -30.54 20.64
N PHE A 43 -12.36 -29.73 19.86
CA PHE A 43 -12.48 -29.70 18.40
C PHE A 43 -11.90 -30.94 17.69
N ALA A 44 -11.14 -31.81 18.38
CA ALA A 44 -10.68 -33.08 17.84
C ALA A 44 -11.86 -34.00 17.47
N LEU A 45 -13.05 -33.78 18.04
CA LEU A 45 -14.27 -34.52 17.67
C LEU A 45 -14.57 -34.46 16.15
N ARG A 46 -14.17 -33.38 15.46
CA ARG A 46 -14.32 -33.24 14.00
C ARG A 46 -13.56 -34.32 13.22
N ALA A 47 -12.43 -34.76 13.74
CA ALA A 47 -11.53 -35.75 13.13
C ALA A 47 -11.98 -37.20 13.33
N ILE A 48 -12.91 -37.41 14.28
CA ILE A 48 -13.46 -38.73 14.62
C ILE A 48 -14.67 -38.99 13.72
N PRO A 49 -14.75 -40.12 13.00
CA PRO A 49 -15.89 -40.44 12.13
C PRO A 49 -17.21 -40.42 12.90
N LYS A 50 -18.30 -39.98 12.26
CA LYS A 50 -19.62 -39.90 12.92
C LYS A 50 -20.09 -41.24 13.51
N THR A 51 -19.71 -42.36 12.89
CA THR A 51 -20.04 -43.73 13.32
C THR A 51 -19.36 -44.14 14.63
N GLU A 52 -18.23 -43.51 14.97
CA GLU A 52 -17.43 -43.81 16.16
C GLU A 52 -17.71 -42.83 17.32
N ARG A 53 -18.64 -41.89 17.14
CA ARG A 53 -19.00 -40.90 18.17
C ARG A 53 -20.03 -41.51 19.10
N THR A 54 -19.75 -41.48 20.40
CA THR A 54 -20.70 -41.84 21.45
C THR A 54 -21.15 -40.60 22.22
N PRO A 55 -22.27 -40.65 22.97
CA PRO A 55 -22.68 -39.55 23.84
C PRO A 55 -21.60 -39.15 24.85
N GLU A 56 -20.86 -40.11 25.41
CA GLU A 56 -19.80 -39.89 26.40
C GLU A 56 -18.63 -39.13 25.78
N LEU A 57 -18.21 -39.52 24.56
CA LEU A 57 -17.16 -38.84 23.83
C LEU A 57 -17.57 -37.41 23.43
N CYS A 58 -18.83 -37.23 23.01
CA CYS A 58 -19.38 -35.92 22.68
C CYS A 58 -19.46 -35.01 23.92
N LEU A 59 -19.87 -35.57 25.06
CA LEU A 59 -19.91 -34.86 26.35
C LEU A 59 -18.51 -34.42 26.77
N GLU A 60 -17.50 -35.30 26.64
CA GLU A 60 -16.13 -34.94 26.98
C GLU A 60 -15.57 -33.85 26.05
N ALA A 61 -15.91 -33.89 24.76
CA ALA A 61 -15.52 -32.85 23.81
C ALA A 61 -16.09 -31.47 24.18
N VAL A 62 -17.37 -31.38 24.55
CA VAL A 62 -18.00 -30.09 24.91
C VAL A 62 -17.52 -29.56 26.26
N LYS A 63 -17.10 -30.43 27.20
CA LYS A 63 -16.43 -30.02 28.45
C LYS A 63 -15.09 -29.31 28.22
N GLN A 64 -14.40 -29.62 27.13
CA GLN A 64 -13.14 -28.93 26.79
C GLN A 64 -13.37 -27.65 25.98
N THR A 65 -14.33 -27.65 25.05
CA THR A 65 -14.75 -26.43 24.32
C THR A 65 -16.20 -26.57 23.89
N GLY A 66 -17.09 -25.71 24.40
CA GLY A 66 -18.52 -25.74 24.09
C GLY A 66 -18.84 -25.64 22.60
N GLY A 67 -18.01 -24.92 21.83
CA GLY A 67 -18.10 -24.84 20.37
C GLY A 67 -17.94 -26.19 19.64
N ALA A 68 -17.47 -27.24 20.31
CA ALA A 68 -17.42 -28.60 19.77
C ALA A 68 -18.81 -29.19 19.48
N ILE A 69 -19.89 -28.63 20.07
CA ILE A 69 -21.28 -29.05 19.84
C ILE A 69 -21.65 -29.07 18.35
N ARG A 70 -21.04 -28.21 17.53
CA ARG A 70 -21.28 -28.18 16.07
C ARG A 70 -20.85 -29.45 15.33
N TYR A 71 -20.04 -30.28 15.97
CA TYR A 71 -19.58 -31.56 15.45
C TYR A 71 -20.33 -32.74 16.09
N VAL A 72 -21.23 -32.51 17.06
CA VAL A 72 -22.09 -33.56 17.59
C VAL A 72 -23.21 -33.84 16.58
N SER A 73 -23.41 -35.12 16.24
CA SER A 73 -24.50 -35.50 15.34
C SER A 73 -25.85 -35.32 16.04
N GLN A 74 -26.89 -34.95 15.29
CA GLN A 74 -28.21 -34.62 15.83
C GLN A 74 -28.81 -35.76 16.68
N ASP A 75 -28.57 -37.01 16.27
CA ASP A 75 -29.01 -38.25 16.91
C ASP A 75 -28.32 -38.54 18.26
N LEU A 76 -27.15 -37.93 18.51
CA LEU A 76 -26.40 -38.06 19.76
C LEU A 76 -26.65 -36.90 20.74
N MET A 77 -27.39 -35.88 20.30
CA MET A 77 -27.62 -34.69 21.10
C MET A 77 -28.61 -34.97 22.24
N ASN A 78 -28.29 -34.50 23.44
CA ASN A 78 -29.17 -34.63 24.61
C ASN A 78 -29.06 -33.38 25.52
N LYS A 79 -29.92 -33.30 26.55
CA LYS A 79 -29.96 -32.15 27.47
C LYS A 79 -28.61 -31.91 28.17
N GLU A 80 -27.91 -32.97 28.54
CA GLU A 80 -26.63 -32.89 29.27
C GLU A 80 -25.53 -32.29 28.39
N ILE A 81 -25.33 -32.80 27.17
CA ILE A 81 -24.35 -32.28 26.21
C ILE A 81 -24.66 -30.82 25.86
N CYS A 82 -25.92 -30.48 25.62
CA CYS A 82 -26.32 -29.10 25.31
C CYS A 82 -26.05 -28.14 26.46
N MET A 83 -26.37 -28.54 27.70
CA MET A 83 -26.14 -27.72 28.88
C MET A 83 -24.64 -27.54 29.16
N GLU A 84 -23.86 -28.61 29.05
CA GLU A 84 -22.42 -28.57 29.29
C GLU A 84 -21.69 -27.71 28.24
N ALA A 85 -22.11 -27.80 26.98
CA ALA A 85 -21.59 -26.93 25.92
C ALA A 85 -21.81 -25.44 26.23
N VAL A 86 -23.00 -25.07 26.72
CA VAL A 86 -23.33 -23.68 27.07
C VAL A 86 -22.60 -23.21 28.34
N LYS A 87 -22.43 -24.08 29.34
CA LYS A 87 -21.64 -23.76 30.54
C LYS A 87 -20.19 -23.44 30.21
N ASN A 88 -19.64 -24.14 29.23
CA ASN A 88 -18.25 -23.97 28.82
C ASN A 88 -18.08 -22.77 27.87
N ASP A 89 -18.85 -22.72 26.78
CA ASP A 89 -18.89 -21.60 25.83
C ASP A 89 -20.31 -21.03 25.72
N GLY A 90 -20.64 -20.05 26.57
CA GLY A 90 -21.94 -19.36 26.54
C GLY A 90 -22.06 -18.30 25.43
N ASP A 91 -21.36 -18.49 24.32
CA ASP A 91 -21.47 -17.62 23.16
C ASP A 91 -22.76 -17.89 22.36
N GLY A 92 -23.11 -16.95 21.50
CA GLY A 92 -24.29 -17.06 20.66
C GLY A 92 -24.26 -18.20 19.64
N ILE A 93 -23.06 -18.65 19.27
CA ILE A 93 -22.86 -19.67 18.24
C ILE A 93 -23.26 -21.04 18.83
N THR A 94 -22.90 -21.32 20.08
CA THR A 94 -23.29 -22.54 20.79
C THR A 94 -24.81 -22.74 20.83
N ILE A 95 -25.59 -21.69 21.17
CA ILE A 95 -27.06 -21.76 21.20
C ILE A 95 -27.67 -22.13 19.85
N VAL A 96 -27.10 -21.61 18.75
CA VAL A 96 -27.62 -21.86 17.39
C VAL A 96 -27.54 -23.35 17.04
N PHE A 97 -26.51 -24.05 17.52
CA PHE A 97 -26.32 -25.48 17.31
C PHE A 97 -27.12 -26.37 18.26
N VAL A 98 -27.67 -25.84 19.36
CA VAL A 98 -28.57 -26.59 20.24
C VAL A 98 -29.91 -26.83 19.51
N PRO A 99 -30.37 -28.09 19.39
CA PRO A 99 -31.68 -28.40 18.80
C PRO A 99 -32.83 -27.73 19.53
N LYS A 100 -33.90 -27.40 18.80
CA LYS A 100 -35.06 -26.69 19.36
C LYS A 100 -35.68 -27.40 20.56
N GLU A 101 -35.73 -28.73 20.56
CA GLU A 101 -36.27 -29.53 21.67
C GLU A 101 -35.47 -29.44 22.98
N PHE A 102 -34.19 -29.07 22.93
CA PHE A 102 -33.32 -28.94 24.11
C PHE A 102 -33.13 -27.48 24.55
N ARG A 103 -33.68 -26.52 23.80
CA ARG A 103 -33.69 -25.11 24.19
C ARG A 103 -34.70 -24.92 25.32
N SER A 104 -34.22 -24.40 26.44
CA SER A 104 -35.03 -24.16 27.63
C SER A 104 -34.61 -22.85 28.29
N SER A 105 -35.50 -22.29 29.10
CA SER A 105 -35.20 -21.07 29.86
C SER A 105 -33.95 -21.22 30.74
N GLU A 106 -33.74 -22.41 31.32
CA GLU A 106 -32.56 -22.72 32.13
C GLU A 106 -31.26 -22.61 31.30
N LEU A 107 -31.24 -23.20 30.10
CA LEU A 107 -30.10 -23.13 29.19
C LEU A 107 -29.83 -21.70 28.70
N TYR A 108 -30.90 -20.95 28.43
CA TYR A 108 -30.80 -19.54 28.04
C TYR A 108 -30.24 -18.65 29.14
N LEU A 109 -30.68 -18.83 30.39
CA LEU A 109 -30.11 -18.12 31.53
C LEU A 109 -28.61 -18.38 31.66
N GLU A 110 -28.18 -19.63 31.53
CA GLU A 110 -26.78 -20.00 31.66
C GLU A 110 -25.91 -19.34 30.57
N ALA A 111 -26.39 -19.35 29.33
CA ALA A 111 -25.69 -18.69 28.23
C ALA A 111 -25.58 -17.17 28.43
N VAL A 112 -26.67 -16.54 28.89
CA VAL A 112 -26.72 -15.10 29.15
C VAL A 112 -25.82 -14.70 30.32
N ARG A 113 -25.69 -15.53 31.36
CA ARG A 113 -24.75 -15.28 32.48
C ARG A 113 -23.30 -15.24 32.03
N LYS A 114 -22.94 -16.05 31.04
CA LYS A 114 -21.59 -16.07 30.45
C LYS A 114 -21.35 -14.88 29.53
N ASN A 115 -22.34 -14.54 28.71
CA ASN A 115 -22.28 -13.41 27.79
C ASN A 115 -23.67 -12.78 27.58
N GLY A 116 -23.89 -11.59 28.11
CA GLY A 116 -25.16 -10.88 28.04
C GLY A 116 -25.59 -10.53 26.61
N LEU A 117 -24.63 -10.38 25.69
CA LEU A 117 -24.93 -10.16 24.27
C LEU A 117 -25.47 -11.41 23.56
N THR A 118 -25.46 -12.57 24.24
CA THR A 118 -26.07 -13.81 23.75
C THR A 118 -27.60 -13.70 23.66
N LEU A 119 -28.21 -12.74 24.38
CA LEU A 119 -29.65 -12.46 24.31
C LEU A 119 -30.17 -12.26 22.87
N ARG A 120 -29.32 -11.73 21.97
CA ARG A 120 -29.66 -11.54 20.54
C ARG A 120 -29.98 -12.84 19.79
N PHE A 121 -29.45 -13.97 20.24
CA PHE A 121 -29.64 -15.29 19.62
C PHE A 121 -30.81 -16.06 20.24
N ILE A 122 -31.36 -15.58 21.36
CA ILE A 122 -32.58 -16.11 21.95
C ILE A 122 -33.78 -15.52 21.19
N PRO A 123 -34.71 -16.34 20.66
CA PRO A 123 -35.91 -15.84 20.02
C PRO A 123 -36.70 -14.90 20.93
N GLU A 124 -37.17 -13.77 20.41
CA GLU A 124 -37.82 -12.73 21.23
C GLU A 124 -39.00 -13.27 22.06
N LYS A 125 -39.80 -14.16 21.48
CA LYS A 125 -40.94 -14.83 22.14
C LYS A 125 -40.54 -15.75 23.31
N GLU A 126 -39.27 -16.12 23.42
CA GLU A 126 -38.71 -17.01 24.46
C GLU A 126 -37.85 -16.24 25.47
N ARG A 127 -37.69 -14.92 25.30
CA ARG A 127 -37.03 -14.06 26.28
C ARG A 127 -37.99 -13.83 27.45
N SER A 128 -37.46 -14.02 28.66
CA SER A 128 -38.15 -13.72 29.91
C SER A 128 -37.55 -12.47 30.51
N GLU A 129 -38.23 -11.88 31.49
CA GLU A 129 -37.69 -10.76 32.25
C GLU A 129 -36.37 -11.12 32.94
N GLU A 130 -36.26 -12.36 33.45
CA GLU A 130 -35.03 -12.87 34.07
C GLU A 130 -33.86 -12.97 33.08
N HIS A 131 -34.11 -13.44 31.84
CA HIS A 131 -33.10 -13.43 30.76
C HIS A 131 -32.61 -12.00 30.51
N CYS A 132 -33.53 -11.03 30.43
CA CYS A 132 -33.21 -9.64 30.10
C CYS A 132 -32.42 -8.96 31.23
N THR A 133 -32.85 -9.11 32.49
CA THR A 133 -32.16 -8.53 33.64
C THR A 133 -30.77 -9.14 33.82
N THR A 134 -30.64 -10.46 33.67
CA THR A 134 -29.33 -11.12 33.74
C THR A 134 -28.40 -10.64 32.62
N ALA A 135 -28.91 -10.46 31.40
CA ALA A 135 -28.13 -9.96 30.27
C ALA A 135 -27.58 -8.56 30.52
N ILE A 136 -28.40 -7.68 31.09
CA ILE A 136 -28.03 -6.29 31.40
C ILE A 136 -26.99 -6.23 32.50
N LEU A 137 -27.16 -7.01 33.57
CA LEU A 137 -26.20 -7.06 34.68
C LEU A 137 -24.82 -7.54 34.21
N GLN A 138 -24.79 -8.42 33.20
CA GLN A 138 -23.56 -8.92 32.59
C GLN A 138 -22.97 -7.91 31.59
N ASN A 139 -23.81 -7.26 30.76
CA ASN A 139 -23.39 -6.27 29.76
C ASN A 139 -24.52 -5.27 29.46
N GLY A 140 -24.32 -4.00 29.82
CA GLY A 140 -25.32 -2.94 29.62
C GLY A 140 -25.78 -2.77 28.17
N SER A 141 -24.93 -3.06 27.18
CA SER A 141 -25.28 -2.99 25.75
C SER A 141 -26.29 -4.05 25.32
N ALA A 142 -26.56 -5.06 26.16
CA ALA A 142 -27.61 -6.05 25.91
C ALA A 142 -29.02 -5.41 25.86
N LEU A 143 -29.19 -4.20 26.38
CA LEU A 143 -30.44 -3.44 26.31
C LEU A 143 -31.01 -3.34 24.88
N LYS A 144 -30.14 -3.29 23.85
CA LYS A 144 -30.53 -3.31 22.43
C LYS A 144 -31.43 -4.50 22.04
N TYR A 145 -31.28 -5.63 22.74
CA TYR A 145 -32.00 -6.88 22.45
C TYR A 145 -33.12 -7.18 23.44
N VAL A 146 -33.39 -6.28 24.39
CA VAL A 146 -34.49 -6.45 25.34
C VAL A 146 -35.81 -6.12 24.65
N PRO A 147 -36.83 -7.01 24.69
CA PRO A 147 -38.16 -6.71 24.16
C PRO A 147 -38.72 -5.43 24.77
N HIS A 148 -39.36 -4.58 23.96
CA HIS A 148 -39.89 -3.29 24.42
C HIS A 148 -40.82 -3.40 25.64
N THR A 149 -41.52 -4.52 25.79
CA THR A 149 -42.40 -4.83 26.93
C THR A 149 -41.66 -4.92 28.26
N PHE A 150 -40.39 -5.31 28.26
CA PHE A 150 -39.54 -5.43 29.45
C PHE A 150 -38.65 -4.20 29.68
N VAL A 151 -38.63 -3.23 28.75
CA VAL A 151 -37.81 -2.01 28.94
C VAL A 151 -38.47 -1.08 29.97
N SER A 152 -38.09 -1.27 31.24
CA SER A 152 -38.51 -0.46 32.39
C SER A 152 -37.47 0.61 32.74
N LYS A 153 -37.84 1.55 33.62
CA LYS A 153 -36.91 2.59 34.11
C LYS A 153 -35.71 1.96 34.84
N GLU A 154 -35.96 0.95 35.69
CA GLU A 154 -34.91 0.25 36.44
C GLU A 154 -33.94 -0.49 35.51
N ILE A 155 -34.47 -1.15 34.47
CA ILE A 155 -33.66 -1.83 33.45
C ILE A 155 -32.77 -0.84 32.70
N CYS A 156 -33.29 0.34 32.34
CA CYS A 156 -32.49 1.40 31.72
C CYS A 156 -31.40 1.94 32.66
N GLU A 157 -31.71 2.15 33.95
CA GLU A 157 -30.76 2.62 34.95
C GLU A 157 -29.61 1.62 35.15
N LYS A 158 -29.91 0.33 35.30
CA LYS A 158 -28.89 -0.73 35.43
C LYS A 158 -28.04 -0.89 34.17
N ALA A 159 -28.63 -0.75 32.98
CA ALA A 159 -27.88 -0.82 31.73
C ALA A 159 -26.87 0.32 31.59
N VAL A 160 -27.28 1.55 31.93
CA VAL A 160 -26.40 2.72 31.92
C VAL A 160 -25.34 2.65 33.02
N GLU A 161 -25.70 2.13 34.20
CA GLU A 161 -24.75 1.89 35.29
C GLU A 161 -23.62 0.93 34.86
N GLN A 162 -23.95 -0.12 34.09
CA GLN A 162 -22.93 -1.03 33.58
C GLN A 162 -22.15 -0.51 32.36
N ASN A 163 -22.79 0.29 31.51
CA ASN A 163 -22.13 0.90 30.36
C ASN A 163 -22.85 2.19 29.97
N GLY A 164 -22.20 3.33 30.16
CA GLY A 164 -22.77 4.64 29.83
C GLY A 164 -23.25 4.76 28.38
N LEU A 165 -22.60 4.06 27.43
CA LEU A 165 -23.02 4.04 26.02
C LEU A 165 -24.35 3.30 25.78
N ALA A 166 -24.81 2.48 26.73
CA ALA A 166 -26.13 1.85 26.66
C ALA A 166 -27.28 2.87 26.61
N LEU A 167 -27.02 4.14 26.95
CA LEU A 167 -27.96 5.25 26.77
C LEU A 167 -28.49 5.35 25.33
N GLU A 168 -27.71 4.95 24.32
CA GLU A 168 -28.13 4.85 22.92
C GLU A 168 -29.44 4.06 22.77
N PHE A 169 -29.54 2.93 23.48
CA PHE A 169 -30.68 2.00 23.40
C PHE A 169 -31.82 2.35 24.36
N VAL A 170 -31.64 3.35 25.23
CA VAL A 170 -32.71 3.83 26.12
C VAL A 170 -33.74 4.62 25.30
N PRO A 171 -35.04 4.28 25.36
CA PRO A 171 -36.09 5.02 24.68
C PRO A 171 -36.09 6.51 25.06
N GLY A 172 -36.28 7.41 24.08
CA GLY A 172 -36.14 8.85 24.30
C GLY A 172 -37.07 9.46 25.35
N ASN A 173 -38.25 8.86 25.57
CA ASN A 173 -39.20 9.25 26.63
C ASN A 173 -38.79 8.77 28.03
N ARG A 174 -37.82 7.85 28.14
CA ARG A 174 -37.27 7.35 29.41
C ARG A 174 -35.91 7.98 29.77
N ARG A 175 -35.31 8.75 28.87
CA ARG A 175 -34.10 9.52 29.16
C ARG A 175 -34.44 10.70 30.08
N SER A 176 -33.82 10.75 31.25
CA SER A 176 -33.96 11.82 32.24
C SER A 176 -32.62 12.52 32.45
N LYS A 177 -32.63 13.76 32.96
CA LYS A 177 -31.40 14.51 33.26
C LYS A 177 -30.45 13.72 34.18
N LYS A 178 -31.00 13.02 35.18
CA LYS A 178 -30.21 12.18 36.11
C LYS A 178 -29.56 10.99 35.39
N LEU A 179 -30.31 10.26 34.57
CA LEU A 179 -29.81 9.11 33.81
C LEU A 179 -28.73 9.53 32.79
N CYS A 180 -28.95 10.66 32.11
CA CYS A 180 -27.97 11.24 31.19
C CYS A 180 -26.67 11.64 31.90
N ALA A 181 -26.75 12.25 33.07
CA ALA A 181 -25.56 12.58 33.87
C ALA A 181 -24.80 11.33 34.31
N GLN A 182 -25.50 10.30 34.78
CA GLN A 182 -24.92 9.01 35.14
C GLN A 182 -24.24 8.33 33.94
N ALA A 183 -24.82 8.42 32.74
CA ALA A 183 -24.23 7.87 31.53
C ALA A 183 -22.88 8.52 31.18
N VAL A 184 -22.79 9.85 31.31
CA VAL A 184 -21.55 10.61 31.06
C VAL A 184 -20.49 10.34 32.12
N ASP A 185 -20.89 10.23 33.38
CA ASP A 185 -19.99 9.90 34.50
C ASP A 185 -19.34 8.52 34.31
N ASN A 186 -20.12 7.54 33.83
CA ASN A 186 -19.61 6.22 33.49
C ASN A 186 -18.79 6.20 32.18
N ASN A 187 -19.24 6.92 31.15
CA ASN A 187 -18.55 7.06 29.87
C ASN A 187 -18.87 8.40 29.21
N ALA A 188 -17.89 9.29 29.15
CA ALA A 188 -18.05 10.63 28.61
C ALA A 188 -18.58 10.70 27.17
N LEU A 189 -18.27 9.69 26.33
CA LEU A 189 -18.78 9.62 24.95
C LEU A 189 -20.29 9.37 24.88
N ALA A 190 -20.93 8.99 25.99
CA ALA A 190 -22.39 8.92 26.08
C ALA A 190 -23.08 10.27 25.82
N LEU A 191 -22.33 11.38 25.88
CA LEU A 191 -22.81 12.71 25.50
C LEU A 191 -23.43 12.74 24.09
N ASN A 192 -22.96 11.91 23.17
CA ASN A 192 -23.55 11.75 21.83
C ASN A 192 -25.04 11.38 21.86
N PHE A 193 -25.46 10.59 22.84
CA PHE A 193 -26.82 10.04 22.92
C PHE A 193 -27.73 10.87 23.84
N ILE A 194 -27.23 11.95 24.43
CA ILE A 194 -28.02 12.81 25.31
C ILE A 194 -28.89 13.75 24.47
N PRO A 195 -30.22 13.80 24.71
CA PRO A 195 -31.08 14.80 24.08
C PRO A 195 -30.60 16.21 24.38
N GLU A 196 -30.61 17.08 23.37
CA GLU A 196 -30.07 18.45 23.45
C GLU A 196 -30.58 19.27 24.65
N ARG A 197 -31.86 19.13 25.01
CA ARG A 197 -32.47 19.77 26.19
C ARG A 197 -31.83 19.41 27.55
N PHE A 198 -31.01 18.36 27.60
CA PHE A 198 -30.34 17.87 28.81
C PHE A 198 -28.81 18.08 28.79
N LYS A 199 -28.23 18.55 27.66
CA LYS A 199 -26.81 18.93 27.61
C LYS A 199 -26.66 20.30 28.26
N SER A 200 -26.39 20.34 29.57
CA SER A 200 -26.00 21.59 30.23
C SER A 200 -24.50 21.84 30.05
N LYS A 201 -24.08 23.09 30.21
CA LYS A 201 -22.68 23.48 30.11
C LYS A 201 -21.79 22.65 31.05
N GLU A 202 -22.23 22.47 32.30
CA GLU A 202 -21.48 21.72 33.31
C GLU A 202 -21.32 20.24 32.91
N LEU A 203 -22.36 19.64 32.31
CA LEU A 203 -22.30 18.24 31.87
C LEU A 203 -21.35 18.06 30.68
N CYS A 204 -21.37 19.00 29.74
CA CYS A 204 -20.47 19.00 28.59
C CYS A 204 -19.01 19.20 29.02
N GLU A 205 -18.74 20.12 29.95
CA GLU A 205 -17.41 20.37 30.50
C GLU A 205 -16.87 19.12 31.22
N LEU A 206 -17.69 18.46 32.04
CA LEU A 206 -17.32 17.22 32.73
C LEU A 206 -16.99 16.08 31.73
N ALA A 207 -17.79 15.95 30.66
CA ALA A 207 -17.54 14.97 29.61
C ALA A 207 -16.20 15.22 28.89
N VAL A 208 -15.91 16.48 28.52
CA VAL A 208 -14.66 16.84 27.84
C VAL A 208 -13.45 16.66 28.74
N TYR A 209 -13.56 16.99 30.03
CA TYR A 209 -12.47 16.81 30.99
C TYR A 209 -12.10 15.33 31.17
N SER A 210 -13.09 14.44 31.18
CA SER A 210 -12.87 13.00 31.24
C SER A 210 -12.37 12.42 29.91
N ASN A 211 -12.97 12.84 28.79
CA ASN A 211 -12.54 12.47 27.45
C ASN A 211 -12.77 13.60 26.45
N TRP A 212 -11.67 14.20 25.99
CA TRP A 212 -11.64 15.32 25.05
C TRP A 212 -12.42 15.05 23.74
N GLN A 213 -12.52 13.79 23.30
CA GLN A 213 -13.25 13.42 22.08
C GLN A 213 -14.75 13.72 22.19
N SER A 214 -15.28 13.80 23.42
CA SER A 214 -16.68 14.17 23.69
C SER A 214 -17.03 15.57 23.18
N TYR A 215 -16.03 16.41 22.92
CA TYR A 215 -16.22 17.74 22.33
C TYR A 215 -16.96 17.68 20.98
N LEU A 216 -16.81 16.58 20.22
CA LEU A 216 -17.58 16.33 18.99
C LEU A 216 -19.10 16.36 19.19
N TYR A 217 -19.59 16.16 20.42
CA TYR A 217 -21.02 16.08 20.70
C TYR A 217 -21.57 17.34 21.37
N ILE A 218 -20.75 18.38 21.51
CA ILE A 218 -21.14 19.70 22.00
C ILE A 218 -21.82 20.48 20.88
N GLN A 219 -22.82 21.27 21.24
CA GLN A 219 -23.50 22.19 20.33
C GLN A 219 -22.65 23.42 20.05
N GLU A 220 -22.69 23.93 18.82
CA GLU A 220 -21.95 25.13 18.42
C GLU A 220 -22.33 26.37 19.26
N SER A 221 -23.59 26.46 19.73
CA SER A 221 -24.03 27.54 20.61
C SER A 221 -23.35 27.57 21.99
N MET A 222 -22.63 26.50 22.36
CA MET A 222 -21.85 26.43 23.60
C MET A 222 -20.37 26.76 23.39
N TYR A 223 -19.94 26.98 22.15
CA TYR A 223 -18.58 27.38 21.87
C TYR A 223 -18.33 28.80 22.35
N SER A 224 -17.27 28.96 23.13
CA SER A 224 -16.80 30.26 23.63
C SER A 224 -15.28 30.29 23.50
N PRO A 225 -14.66 31.47 23.31
CA PRO A 225 -13.21 31.58 23.18
C PRO A 225 -12.47 30.86 24.31
N GLN A 226 -12.90 31.05 25.56
CA GLN A 226 -12.29 30.41 26.73
C GLN A 226 -12.40 28.88 26.71
N ALA A 227 -13.54 28.33 26.27
CA ALA A 227 -13.73 26.88 26.21
C ALA A 227 -12.91 26.23 25.08
N CYS A 228 -12.82 26.90 23.93
CA CYS A 228 -11.98 26.45 22.81
C CYS A 228 -10.49 26.52 23.15
N LEU A 229 -10.05 27.61 23.78
CA LEU A 229 -8.67 27.77 24.26
C LEU A 229 -8.31 26.68 25.26
N PHE A 230 -9.13 26.50 26.30
CA PHE A 230 -8.92 25.46 27.30
C PHE A 230 -8.81 24.06 26.68
N PHE A 231 -9.67 23.76 25.70
CA PHE A 231 -9.64 22.49 24.98
C PHE A 231 -8.33 22.27 24.21
N LEU A 232 -7.92 23.23 23.38
CA LEU A 232 -6.70 23.11 22.57
C LEU A 232 -5.44 23.09 23.46
N ASP A 233 -5.40 23.90 24.52
CA ASP A 233 -4.32 23.92 25.49
C ASP A 233 -4.19 22.57 26.22
N SER A 234 -5.31 21.99 26.65
CA SER A 234 -5.35 20.65 27.24
C SER A 234 -4.83 19.56 26.29
N LEU A 235 -5.10 19.69 24.98
CA LEU A 235 -4.58 18.77 23.97
C LEU A 235 -3.06 18.92 23.79
N ASN A 236 -2.53 20.14 23.76
CA ASN A 236 -1.09 20.37 23.70
C ASN A 236 -0.36 19.82 24.94
N HIS A 237 -0.96 19.95 26.12
CA HIS A 237 -0.43 19.32 27.34
C HIS A 237 -0.43 17.79 27.28
N LYS A 238 -1.42 17.19 26.60
CA LYS A 238 -1.50 15.75 26.41
C LYS A 238 -0.54 15.23 25.34
N PHE A 239 -0.38 15.97 24.23
CA PHE A 239 0.45 15.62 23.09
C PHE A 239 1.64 16.57 23.01
N VAL A 240 2.60 16.38 23.93
CA VAL A 240 3.81 17.22 24.02
C VAL A 240 4.65 17.10 22.74
N ASP A 241 4.75 15.88 22.18
CA ASP A 241 5.31 15.64 20.86
C ASP A 241 4.19 15.28 19.86
N ARG A 242 4.21 15.91 18.68
CA ARG A 242 3.29 15.63 17.58
C ARG A 242 3.43 14.19 17.05
N ALA A 243 4.60 13.57 17.25
CA ALA A 243 4.85 12.18 16.91
C ALA A 243 3.97 11.20 17.72
N ASP A 244 3.60 11.57 18.96
CA ASP A 244 2.77 10.74 19.84
C ASP A 244 1.30 10.69 19.39
N MET A 245 0.89 11.60 18.51
CA MET A 245 -0.49 11.71 18.04
C MET A 245 -0.77 10.74 16.89
N SER A 246 -1.71 9.82 17.08
CA SER A 246 -2.10 8.85 16.05
C SER A 246 -2.81 9.52 14.86
N SER A 247 -2.90 8.81 13.72
CA SER A 247 -3.66 9.27 12.55
C SER A 247 -5.15 9.48 12.88
N SER A 248 -5.70 8.66 13.77
CA SER A 248 -7.06 8.78 14.28
C SER A 248 -7.24 10.07 15.08
N ASP A 249 -6.34 10.35 16.03
CA ASP A 249 -6.39 11.55 16.86
C ASP A 249 -6.35 12.83 16.01
N ARG A 250 -5.45 12.89 15.01
CA ARG A 250 -5.39 14.00 14.05
C ARG A 250 -6.70 14.22 13.33
N SER A 251 -7.37 13.13 12.93
CA SER A 251 -8.68 13.19 12.26
C SER A 251 -9.75 13.77 13.19
N TYR A 252 -9.79 13.30 14.44
CA TYR A 252 -10.73 13.77 15.46
C TYR A 252 -10.55 15.26 15.77
N ILE A 253 -9.31 15.70 16.01
CA ILE A 253 -9.01 17.11 16.30
C ILE A 253 -9.44 18.00 15.13
N ARG A 254 -9.10 17.62 13.89
CA ARG A 254 -9.53 18.36 12.68
C ARG A 254 -11.04 18.45 12.57
N ALA A 255 -11.76 17.37 12.89
CA ALA A 255 -13.23 17.35 12.86
C ALA A 255 -13.85 18.29 13.91
N ILE A 256 -13.25 18.41 15.09
CA ILE A 256 -13.68 19.32 16.15
C ILE A 256 -13.42 20.77 15.75
N VAL A 257 -12.16 21.09 15.42
CA VAL A 257 -11.71 22.46 15.12
C VAL A 257 -12.43 23.03 13.90
N ARG A 258 -12.75 22.19 12.90
CA ARG A 258 -13.56 22.59 11.75
C ARG A 258 -14.92 23.21 12.12
N ARG A 259 -15.46 22.90 13.30
CA ARG A 259 -16.76 23.40 13.77
C ARG A 259 -16.67 24.68 14.58
N PHE A 260 -15.46 25.15 14.92
CA PHE A 260 -15.31 26.41 15.64
C PHE A 260 -15.85 27.58 14.81
N PRO A 261 -16.51 28.58 15.42
CA PRO A 261 -16.97 29.79 14.73
C PRO A 261 -15.77 30.55 14.15
N GLU A 262 -16.00 31.31 13.07
CA GLU A 262 -14.93 32.08 12.42
C GLU A 262 -14.27 33.07 13.39
N GLU A 263 -15.05 33.74 14.24
CA GLU A 263 -14.53 34.72 15.21
C GLU A 263 -13.57 34.08 16.22
N ILE A 264 -13.76 32.80 16.55
CA ILE A 264 -12.86 32.05 17.45
C ILE A 264 -11.64 31.54 16.69
N ASN A 265 -11.84 31.03 15.47
CA ASN A 265 -10.75 30.53 14.63
C ASN A 265 -9.76 31.62 14.20
N SER A 266 -10.19 32.89 14.18
CA SER A 266 -9.33 34.04 13.93
C SER A 266 -8.64 34.60 15.18
N ASP A 267 -8.87 34.02 16.36
CA ASP A 267 -8.18 34.43 17.59
C ASP A 267 -6.69 34.04 17.53
N PRO A 268 -5.75 34.98 17.76
CA PRO A 268 -4.31 34.69 17.68
C PRO A 268 -3.83 33.56 18.60
N GLN A 269 -4.44 33.40 19.78
CA GLN A 269 -4.08 32.33 20.71
C GLN A 269 -4.55 30.96 20.18
N ILE A 270 -5.73 30.90 19.57
CA ILE A 270 -6.24 29.69 18.92
C ILE A 270 -5.34 29.30 17.74
N ILE A 271 -4.99 30.26 16.87
CA ILE A 271 -4.07 30.04 15.74
C ILE A 271 -2.73 29.47 16.22
N LYS A 272 -2.17 30.03 17.31
CA LYS A 272 -0.91 29.54 17.89
C LYS A 272 -1.03 28.08 18.35
N LEU A 273 -2.10 27.72 19.05
CA LEU A 273 -2.34 26.34 19.51
C LEU A 273 -2.62 25.39 18.34
N GLU A 274 -3.37 25.81 17.32
CA GLU A 274 -3.60 25.03 16.09
C GLU A 274 -2.30 24.71 15.35
N ARG A 275 -1.36 25.66 15.29
CA ARG A 275 -0.03 25.45 14.68
C ARG A 275 0.77 24.41 15.46
N GLN A 276 0.76 24.47 16.79
CA GLN A 276 1.44 23.50 17.66
C GLN A 276 0.87 22.08 17.50
N LEU A 277 -0.45 21.94 17.39
CA LEU A 277 -1.12 20.67 17.09
C LEU A 277 -0.95 20.23 15.61
N GLY A 278 -0.42 21.13 14.76
CA GLY A 278 -0.26 20.91 13.33
C GLY A 278 -1.58 20.71 12.59
N VAL A 279 -2.63 21.37 13.08
CA VAL A 279 -3.93 21.55 12.40
C VAL A 279 -3.80 22.63 11.31
N ARG A 280 -2.97 23.63 11.58
CA ARG A 280 -2.58 24.73 10.69
C ARG A 280 -1.07 24.68 10.46
N THR A 281 -0.60 24.94 9.24
CA THR A 281 0.83 24.97 8.91
C THR A 281 1.18 26.15 8.00
N LEU A 282 2.32 26.78 8.24
CA LEU A 282 2.87 27.85 7.40
C LEU A 282 3.32 27.22 6.07
N LYS A 283 2.73 27.64 4.95
CA LYS A 283 2.99 27.07 3.62
C LYS A 283 3.92 27.94 2.79
N LEU A 284 3.65 29.25 2.73
CA LEU A 284 4.47 30.22 2.02
C LEU A 284 4.61 31.49 2.85
N LYS A 285 5.80 32.08 2.81
CA LYS A 285 6.18 33.32 3.48
C LYS A 285 6.94 34.13 2.44
N PHE A 286 6.41 35.27 1.96
CA PHE A 286 7.10 36.05 0.93
C PHE A 286 6.71 37.52 0.95
N TYR A 287 7.52 38.37 0.31
CA TYR A 287 7.18 39.76 0.04
C TYR A 287 6.68 39.90 -1.40
N GLU A 288 5.52 40.51 -1.59
CA GLU A 288 4.92 40.75 -2.91
C GLU A 288 5.20 42.18 -3.35
N LYS A 289 5.96 42.32 -4.44
CA LYS A 289 6.44 43.61 -4.92
C LYS A 289 5.33 44.50 -5.47
N GLU A 290 4.33 43.92 -6.15
CA GLU A 290 3.25 44.68 -6.77
C GLU A 290 2.35 45.36 -5.74
N SER A 291 2.09 44.69 -4.62
CA SER A 291 1.27 45.23 -3.51
C SER A 291 2.10 45.95 -2.45
N GLY A 292 3.40 45.67 -2.37
CA GLY A 292 4.29 46.22 -1.34
C GLY A 292 4.06 45.59 0.03
N LYS A 293 3.57 44.35 0.08
CA LYS A 293 3.12 43.69 1.32
C LYS A 293 3.88 42.40 1.59
N PHE A 294 4.00 42.07 2.88
CA PHE A 294 4.43 40.75 3.33
C PHE A 294 3.23 39.82 3.39
N ILE A 295 3.36 38.63 2.82
CA ILE A 295 2.28 37.67 2.65
C ILE A 295 2.66 36.35 3.32
N VAL A 296 1.75 35.85 4.14
CA VAL A 296 1.78 34.49 4.67
C VAL A 296 0.61 33.71 4.09
N LYS A 297 0.89 32.55 3.50
CA LYS A 297 -0.14 31.57 3.13
C LYS A 297 -0.08 30.40 4.09
N GLU A 298 -1.20 30.08 4.73
CA GLU A 298 -1.33 29.00 5.69
C GLU A 298 -2.21 27.87 5.15
N GLN A 299 -1.74 26.64 5.30
CA GLN A 299 -2.57 25.47 5.03
C GLN A 299 -3.32 25.08 6.29
N ILE A 300 -4.64 25.08 6.20
CA ILE A 300 -5.52 24.57 7.24
C ILE A 300 -5.95 23.17 6.80
N HIS A 301 -5.59 22.14 7.55
CA HIS A 301 -5.73 20.75 7.10
C HIS A 301 -7.20 20.26 6.98
N TYR A 302 -8.17 21.06 7.43
CA TYR A 302 -9.60 20.80 7.27
C TYR A 302 -10.29 21.72 6.23
N ARG A 303 -9.55 22.60 5.55
CA ARG A 303 -10.03 23.47 4.46
C ARG A 303 -9.31 23.13 3.15
N GLU A 304 -10.00 23.31 2.02
CA GLU A 304 -9.39 23.10 0.69
C GLU A 304 -8.44 24.23 0.31
N GLU A 305 -8.81 25.47 0.64
CA GLU A 305 -8.04 26.66 0.29
C GLU A 305 -7.09 27.06 1.42
N SER A 306 -5.92 27.58 1.04
CA SER A 306 -4.98 28.18 1.98
C SER A 306 -5.46 29.57 2.39
N GLU A 307 -5.37 29.89 3.67
CA GLU A 307 -5.65 31.23 4.18
C GLU A 307 -4.48 32.16 3.85
N THR A 308 -4.76 33.40 3.45
CA THR A 308 -3.73 34.40 3.11
C THR A 308 -3.86 35.56 4.08
N VAL A 309 -2.75 35.91 4.72
CA VAL A 309 -2.66 37.02 5.66
C VAL A 309 -1.60 37.99 5.15
N GLU A 310 -1.92 39.27 5.15
CA GLU A 310 -1.08 40.34 4.60
C GLU A 310 -0.66 41.31 5.70
N PHE A 311 0.57 41.79 5.62
CA PHE A 311 1.16 42.74 6.55
C PHE A 311 1.84 43.88 5.79
N ASP A 312 1.63 45.11 6.27
CA ASP A 312 2.29 46.30 5.70
C ASP A 312 3.71 46.50 6.27
N SER A 313 3.99 45.94 7.46
CA SER A 313 5.29 46.06 8.13
C SER A 313 5.98 44.70 8.29
N PHE A 314 7.32 44.71 8.25
CA PHE A 314 8.11 43.51 8.49
C PHE A 314 8.01 43.02 9.93
N ALA A 315 7.89 43.93 10.91
CA ALA A 315 7.78 43.58 12.32
C ALA A 315 6.49 42.79 12.61
N ASP A 316 5.35 43.25 12.09
CA ASP A 316 4.07 42.54 12.27
C ASP A 316 4.09 41.17 11.58
N PHE A 317 4.70 41.09 10.40
CA PHE A 317 4.92 39.82 9.69
C PHE A 317 5.80 38.87 10.52
N TYR A 318 6.91 39.37 11.07
CA TYR A 318 7.85 38.60 11.87
C TYR A 318 7.21 38.06 13.16
N ASP A 319 6.46 38.92 13.86
CA ASP A 319 5.72 38.55 15.06
C ASP A 319 4.62 37.52 14.75
N TYR A 320 3.94 37.66 13.61
CA TYR A 320 2.91 36.70 13.20
C TYR A 320 3.46 35.30 12.92
N VAL A 321 4.67 35.20 12.35
CA VAL A 321 5.33 33.91 12.11
C VAL A 321 6.13 33.42 13.32
N ASP A 322 6.01 34.07 14.49
CA ASP A 322 6.72 33.74 15.73
C ASP A 322 8.26 33.69 15.52
N GLY A 323 8.76 34.59 14.66
CA GLY A 323 10.16 34.68 14.25
C GLY A 323 10.66 33.58 13.30
N ASP A 324 9.81 32.62 12.90
CA ASP A 324 10.18 31.60 11.93
C ASP A 324 10.21 32.17 10.50
N LEU A 325 11.40 32.52 10.03
CA LEU A 325 11.64 32.93 8.65
C LEU A 325 12.17 31.79 7.76
N GLU A 326 12.12 30.54 8.22
CA GLU A 326 12.58 29.41 7.43
C GLU A 326 11.83 29.35 6.09
N ASN A 327 12.57 29.41 4.98
CA ASN A 327 12.02 29.33 3.63
C ASN A 327 11.19 30.57 3.23
N ALA A 328 11.36 31.70 3.92
CA ALA A 328 10.76 32.97 3.52
C ALA A 328 11.47 33.55 2.29
N ASN A 329 10.71 34.02 1.28
CA ASN A 329 11.26 34.72 0.12
C ASN A 329 11.02 36.24 0.23
N LEU A 330 12.02 36.98 0.68
CA LEU A 330 11.96 38.41 0.92
C LEU A 330 12.87 39.21 -0.05
N CYS A 331 13.31 38.59 -1.15
CA CYS A 331 14.23 39.16 -2.13
C CYS A 331 13.78 40.50 -2.72
N ASP A 332 12.47 40.67 -2.89
CA ASP A 332 11.90 41.85 -3.52
C ASP A 332 11.73 43.04 -2.56
N CYS A 333 11.94 42.85 -1.25
CA CYS A 333 11.90 43.91 -0.25
C CYS A 333 13.25 44.66 -0.20
N ASP A 334 13.23 45.98 0.00
CA ASP A 334 14.43 46.83 0.09
C ASP A 334 14.88 47.11 1.54
N PHE A 335 14.01 46.87 2.52
CA PHE A 335 14.24 47.07 3.95
C PHE A 335 14.80 48.46 4.33
N LEU A 336 14.47 49.51 3.57
CA LEU A 336 15.05 50.86 3.76
C LEU A 336 14.87 51.44 5.18
N ASN A 337 13.77 51.09 5.86
CA ASN A 337 13.42 51.58 7.20
C ASN A 337 13.43 50.48 8.27
N VAL A 338 14.06 49.33 8.00
CA VAL A 338 14.09 48.18 8.90
C VAL A 338 15.55 47.81 9.16
N ASN A 339 15.97 47.85 10.42
CA ASN A 339 17.25 47.33 10.85
C ASN A 339 17.15 45.81 11.04
N LEU A 340 17.65 45.05 10.07
CA LEU A 340 17.56 43.59 10.07
C LEU A 340 18.38 42.95 11.20
N SER A 341 19.34 43.66 11.79
CA SER A 341 20.12 43.14 12.93
C SER A 341 19.29 42.98 14.22
N ASP A 342 18.10 43.58 14.27
CA ASP A 342 17.16 43.43 15.38
C ASP A 342 16.36 42.10 15.30
N PHE A 343 16.50 41.33 14.21
CA PHE A 343 15.73 40.13 13.93
C PHE A 343 16.65 38.92 13.64
N ASN A 344 16.17 37.71 13.96
CA ASN A 344 16.80 36.50 13.43
C ASN A 344 16.36 36.29 11.97
N ILE A 345 17.24 36.61 11.02
CA ILE A 345 16.98 36.49 9.58
C ILE A 345 17.38 35.12 8.99
N GLU A 346 17.76 34.15 9.83
CA GLU A 346 18.12 32.81 9.39
C GLU A 346 16.96 32.15 8.61
N GLY A 347 17.29 31.54 7.47
CA GLY A 347 16.31 30.88 6.59
C GLY A 347 15.57 31.81 5.61
N ALA A 348 15.71 33.13 5.73
CA ALA A 348 15.10 34.11 4.83
C ALA A 348 15.98 34.40 3.61
N LEU A 349 15.41 34.31 2.40
CA LEU A 349 16.08 34.74 1.18
C LEU A 349 15.93 36.25 1.04
N ILE A 350 17.02 36.99 1.22
CA ILE A 350 17.10 38.45 1.15
C ILE A 350 18.14 38.83 0.09
N ARG A 351 17.92 39.97 -0.57
CA ARG A 351 18.80 40.44 -1.64
C ARG A 351 20.18 40.83 -1.12
N ASN A 352 21.23 40.50 -1.88
CA ASN A 352 22.62 40.68 -1.46
C ASN A 352 23.02 42.13 -1.23
N ASP A 353 22.51 43.07 -2.04
CA ASP A 353 22.72 44.51 -1.88
C ASP A 353 22.19 45.02 -0.53
N VAL A 354 21.03 44.53 -0.09
CA VAL A 354 20.45 44.85 1.22
C VAL A 354 21.32 44.29 2.35
N LEU A 355 21.70 43.02 2.28
CA LEU A 355 22.55 42.38 3.30
C LEU A 355 23.92 43.06 3.41
N LEU A 356 24.53 43.44 2.29
CA LEU A 356 25.80 44.17 2.27
C LEU A 356 25.66 45.58 2.86
N ALA A 357 24.59 46.31 2.50
CA ALA A 357 24.33 47.65 3.02
C ALA A 357 24.16 47.65 4.56
N GLN A 358 23.60 46.57 5.11
CA GLN A 358 23.39 46.41 6.56
C GLN A 358 24.50 45.62 7.27
N GLN A 359 25.58 45.24 6.58
CA GLN A 359 26.70 44.45 7.14
C GLN A 359 26.30 43.06 7.69
N LEU A 360 25.28 42.44 7.09
CA LEU A 360 24.74 41.12 7.47
C LEU A 360 25.02 40.02 6.43
N TYR A 361 25.78 40.35 5.37
CA TYR A 361 26.10 39.41 4.31
C TYR A 361 27.15 38.38 4.78
N ASP A 362 26.86 37.10 4.59
CA ASP A 362 27.74 35.97 4.92
C ASP A 362 27.81 34.97 3.76
N ASP A 363 29.02 34.80 3.20
CA ASP A 363 29.35 33.83 2.16
C ASP A 363 30.34 32.75 2.65
N SER A 364 30.53 32.61 3.97
CA SER A 364 31.41 31.60 4.56
C SER A 364 31.06 30.18 4.09
N PHE A 365 29.75 29.87 4.03
CA PHE A 365 29.27 28.59 3.49
C PHE A 365 29.62 28.43 2.01
N TYR A 366 29.50 29.47 1.18
CA TYR A 366 29.88 29.40 -0.23
C TYR A 366 31.38 29.15 -0.40
N HIS A 367 32.21 29.83 0.38
CA HIS A 367 33.66 29.61 0.36
C HIS A 367 34.02 28.17 0.76
N ALA A 368 33.44 27.66 1.85
CA ALA A 368 33.71 26.32 2.34
C ALA A 368 33.13 25.21 1.43
N ALA A 369 31.87 25.32 1.02
CA ALA A 369 31.16 24.26 0.31
C ALA A 369 31.25 24.33 -1.23
N VAL A 370 31.71 25.47 -1.79
CA VAL A 370 31.69 25.73 -3.23
C VAL A 370 33.03 26.25 -3.78
N ARG A 371 33.63 27.31 -3.21
CA ARG A 371 34.71 28.08 -3.90
C ARG A 371 36.15 27.63 -3.62
N GLU A 372 36.52 27.22 -2.40
CA GLU A 372 37.93 26.91 -2.04
C GLU A 372 38.58 25.82 -2.93
N TYR A 373 37.78 25.04 -3.64
CA TYR A 373 38.22 23.93 -4.48
C TYR A 373 38.05 24.19 -5.99
N GLY A 374 37.64 25.43 -6.33
CA GLY A 374 37.48 25.95 -7.69
C GLY A 374 38.79 26.15 -8.47
N GLU A 375 39.93 26.20 -7.78
CA GLU A 375 41.22 26.54 -8.40
C GLU A 375 41.94 25.32 -9.02
N ASP A 376 41.51 24.09 -8.72
CA ASP A 376 42.03 22.84 -9.31
C ASP A 376 41.30 22.45 -10.62
N PHE A 377 40.49 23.36 -11.16
CA PHE A 377 39.59 23.18 -12.31
C PHE A 377 40.29 22.97 -13.67
N GLY A 378 41.61 23.13 -13.74
CA GLY A 378 42.39 23.07 -14.99
C GLY A 378 42.44 21.71 -15.70
N LEU A 379 41.89 20.65 -15.09
CA LEU A 379 42.01 19.26 -15.58
C LEU A 379 40.72 18.59 -16.11
N MET A 380 39.54 19.23 -16.06
CA MET A 380 38.25 18.50 -16.20
C MET A 380 37.32 18.86 -17.37
N LEU A 381 37.57 19.92 -18.16
CA LEU A 381 36.63 20.31 -19.22
C LEU A 381 36.92 19.62 -20.56
N SER A 382 36.38 18.42 -20.80
CA SER A 382 36.12 17.96 -22.18
C SER A 382 34.70 18.36 -22.59
N ALA A 383 34.55 19.63 -22.99
CA ALA A 383 33.26 20.27 -23.25
C ALA A 383 32.60 19.89 -24.59
N GLU A 384 33.03 18.83 -25.28
CA GLU A 384 32.70 18.70 -26.71
C GLU A 384 31.42 17.93 -27.05
N ASN A 385 30.65 17.34 -26.12
CA ASN A 385 29.42 16.59 -26.52
C ASN A 385 28.20 16.68 -25.56
N GLU A 386 28.14 17.61 -24.61
CA GLU A 386 27.02 17.74 -23.66
C GLU A 386 25.85 18.58 -24.22
N VAL A 387 24.98 18.06 -25.09
CA VAL A 387 23.68 18.73 -25.36
C VAL A 387 22.58 17.76 -25.79
N VAL A 388 21.73 17.34 -24.85
CA VAL A 388 20.27 17.22 -25.08
C VAL A 388 19.55 17.55 -23.77
N GLU A 389 18.66 18.55 -23.78
CA GLU A 389 17.75 18.80 -22.66
C GLU A 389 16.82 17.59 -22.50
N ALA A 390 16.76 17.00 -21.31
CA ALA A 390 16.01 15.77 -21.04
C ALA A 390 14.51 15.97 -21.34
N CYS A 391 14.09 15.66 -22.57
CA CYS A 391 12.69 15.36 -22.86
C CYS A 391 12.39 13.98 -22.29
N VAL A 392 11.17 13.78 -21.80
CA VAL A 392 10.67 12.45 -21.42
C VAL A 392 10.69 11.58 -22.67
N VAL A 393 11.71 10.71 -22.80
CA VAL A 393 11.80 9.73 -23.87
C VAL A 393 11.12 8.47 -23.37
N LEU A 394 10.01 8.10 -24.01
CA LEU A 394 9.54 6.73 -23.98
C LEU A 394 10.47 5.95 -24.91
N HIS A 395 11.14 4.92 -24.40
CA HIS A 395 11.92 4.05 -25.26
C HIS A 395 10.94 3.15 -26.01
N ASP A 396 10.99 3.14 -27.34
CA ASP A 396 9.98 2.52 -28.23
C ASP A 396 9.73 1.01 -27.95
N SER A 397 10.63 0.33 -27.23
CA SER A 397 10.46 -1.06 -26.77
C SER A 397 9.59 -1.24 -25.51
N ASP A 398 9.14 -0.14 -24.87
CA ASP A 398 8.22 -0.17 -23.73
C ASP A 398 6.74 -0.39 -24.12
N ILE A 399 6.43 -0.43 -25.42
CA ILE A 399 5.10 -0.77 -25.95
C ILE A 399 4.96 -2.28 -26.08
N ASP A 400 4.98 -2.97 -24.95
CA ASP A 400 4.37 -4.30 -24.90
C ASP A 400 2.85 -4.12 -24.85
N PHE A 401 2.14 -4.63 -25.87
CA PHE A 401 0.68 -4.64 -26.03
C PHE A 401 -0.03 -5.51 -24.96
N THR A 402 0.61 -5.81 -23.83
CA THR A 402 -0.02 -6.48 -22.70
C THR A 402 -0.86 -5.49 -21.88
N PHE A 403 -2.17 -5.59 -22.07
CA PHE A 403 -3.23 -4.71 -21.57
C PHE A 403 -3.51 -4.83 -20.06
N ASN A 404 -2.50 -4.74 -19.17
CA ASN A 404 -2.76 -4.75 -17.73
C ASN A 404 -1.83 -3.85 -16.87
N ASP A 405 -2.42 -3.28 -15.81
CA ASP A 405 -2.07 -2.07 -15.07
C ASP A 405 -1.01 -2.25 -13.95
N ASN A 406 -0.26 -3.36 -13.95
CA ASN A 406 0.77 -3.65 -12.95
C ASN A 406 2.19 -3.25 -13.41
N LYS A 407 2.29 -2.26 -14.30
CA LYS A 407 3.56 -1.71 -14.78
C LYS A 407 4.04 -0.62 -13.81
N ARG A 408 5.30 -0.70 -13.38
CA ARG A 408 5.94 0.28 -12.50
C ARG A 408 6.95 1.10 -13.29
N LYS A 409 6.93 2.42 -13.14
CA LYS A 409 7.97 3.27 -13.73
C LYS A 409 9.19 3.31 -12.81
N ILE A 410 10.35 3.13 -13.41
CA ILE A 410 11.65 3.29 -12.76
C ILE A 410 12.31 4.52 -13.37
N TYR A 411 12.26 5.62 -12.63
CA TYR A 411 12.92 6.86 -12.99
C TYR A 411 14.40 6.77 -12.64
N TYR A 412 15.27 7.41 -13.40
CA TYR A 412 16.72 7.41 -13.14
C TYR A 412 17.40 8.71 -13.55
N VAL A 413 18.49 9.05 -12.88
CA VAL A 413 19.37 10.21 -13.17
C VAL A 413 20.77 9.96 -12.60
N SER A 414 21.79 10.59 -13.18
CA SER A 414 23.16 10.59 -12.66
C SER A 414 23.91 11.86 -13.04
N ASP A 415 25.11 12.04 -12.47
CA ASP A 415 26.06 13.09 -12.87
C ASP A 415 25.44 14.50 -12.78
N ILE A 416 24.78 14.80 -11.66
CA ILE A 416 24.13 16.09 -11.41
C ILE A 416 25.17 17.16 -11.07
N HIS A 417 26.30 16.87 -10.41
CA HIS A 417 27.39 17.83 -10.23
C HIS A 417 26.97 19.23 -9.70
N ILE A 418 26.18 19.27 -8.61
CA ILE A 418 25.56 20.49 -8.07
C ILE A 418 26.55 21.65 -7.90
N ASN A 419 27.76 21.38 -7.40
CA ASN A 419 28.76 22.44 -7.17
C ASN A 419 29.14 23.16 -8.47
N HIS A 420 29.23 22.46 -9.60
CA HIS A 420 29.53 23.08 -10.90
C HIS A 420 28.41 24.04 -11.32
N LYS A 421 27.16 23.63 -11.05
CA LYS A 421 25.97 24.46 -11.28
C LYS A 421 25.94 25.69 -10.36
N LEU A 422 26.36 25.54 -9.10
CA LEU A 422 26.48 26.65 -8.15
C LEU A 422 27.55 27.65 -8.57
N ILE A 423 28.75 27.19 -8.95
CA ILE A 423 29.84 28.06 -9.44
C ILE A 423 29.39 28.82 -10.69
N LYS A 424 28.71 28.15 -11.63
CA LYS A 424 28.18 28.78 -12.83
C LYS A 424 27.10 29.82 -12.53
N ARG A 425 26.23 29.53 -11.56
CA ARG A 425 25.12 30.42 -11.15
C ARG A 425 25.59 31.62 -10.32
N PHE A 426 26.64 31.44 -9.52
CA PHE A 426 27.15 32.39 -8.54
C PHE A 426 28.68 32.51 -8.65
N PRO A 427 29.24 33.09 -9.74
CA PRO A 427 30.67 33.03 -10.03
C PRO A 427 31.57 33.67 -8.97
N GLU A 428 31.08 34.69 -8.26
CA GLU A 428 31.88 35.44 -7.29
C GLU A 428 31.58 35.05 -5.84
N ARG A 429 30.30 34.97 -5.47
CA ARG A 429 29.83 34.79 -4.09
C ARG A 429 28.36 34.42 -4.06
N ALA A 430 27.94 33.74 -3.00
CA ALA A 430 26.54 33.49 -2.67
C ALA A 430 26.35 33.34 -1.16
N THR A 431 25.16 33.63 -0.67
CA THR A 431 24.76 33.27 0.69
C THR A 431 24.35 31.78 0.75
N LYS A 432 24.38 31.19 1.95
CA LYS A 432 23.85 29.82 2.19
C LYS A 432 22.40 29.70 1.70
N GLN A 433 21.59 30.75 1.90
CA GLN A 433 20.18 30.73 1.52
C GLN A 433 20.01 30.74 -0.02
N GLU A 434 20.80 31.51 -0.75
CA GLU A 434 20.80 31.47 -2.23
C GLU A 434 21.13 30.07 -2.77
N ILE A 435 22.13 29.40 -2.19
CA ILE A 435 22.51 28.04 -2.56
C ILE A 435 21.37 27.05 -2.30
N LEU A 436 20.77 27.11 -1.11
CA LEU A 436 19.69 26.23 -0.72
C LEU A 436 18.44 26.44 -1.60
N TRP A 437 18.09 27.69 -1.94
CA TRP A 437 17.01 27.96 -2.89
C TRP A 437 17.32 27.47 -4.31
N PHE A 438 18.56 27.60 -4.77
CA PHE A 438 18.98 27.05 -6.05
C PHE A 438 18.84 25.53 -6.11
N ILE A 439 19.33 24.81 -5.09
CA ILE A 439 19.22 23.34 -5.03
C ILE A 439 17.74 22.92 -4.96
N ARG A 440 16.92 23.63 -4.19
CA ARG A 440 15.46 23.39 -4.15
C ARG A 440 14.79 23.52 -5.50
N ASP A 441 15.10 24.60 -6.22
CA ASP A 441 14.54 24.84 -7.55
C ASP A 441 14.97 23.75 -8.53
N LEU A 442 16.25 23.37 -8.49
CA LEU A 442 16.80 22.26 -9.28
C LEU A 442 16.06 20.94 -9.01
N VAL A 443 15.87 20.58 -7.74
CA VAL A 443 15.17 19.35 -7.33
C VAL A 443 13.70 19.38 -7.71
N ARG A 444 13.01 20.51 -7.51
CA ARG A 444 11.60 20.68 -7.92
C ARG A 444 11.44 20.52 -9.43
N HIS A 445 12.24 21.25 -10.21
CA HIS A 445 12.21 21.14 -11.66
C HIS A 445 12.48 19.71 -12.12
N MET A 446 13.45 19.03 -11.51
CA MET A 446 13.75 17.62 -11.81
C MET A 446 12.54 16.71 -11.55
N VAL A 447 11.92 16.80 -10.38
CA VAL A 447 10.74 15.98 -10.05
C VAL A 447 9.53 16.32 -10.93
N ASP A 448 9.33 17.58 -11.28
CA ASP A 448 8.20 18.04 -12.12
C ASP A 448 8.26 17.48 -13.55
N THR A 449 9.44 17.06 -14.03
CA THR A 449 9.55 16.36 -15.33
C THR A 449 8.88 14.97 -15.32
N ALA A 450 8.65 14.36 -14.15
CA ALA A 450 7.99 13.07 -14.01
C ALA A 450 6.46 13.18 -14.14
N THR A 451 5.99 13.39 -15.37
CA THR A 451 4.55 13.47 -15.65
C THR A 451 3.84 12.14 -15.35
N GLN A 452 2.66 12.20 -14.71
CA GLN A 452 1.85 11.03 -14.33
C GLN A 452 2.54 10.05 -13.37
N LYS A 453 3.31 10.57 -12.39
CA LYS A 453 3.91 9.78 -11.31
C LYS A 453 2.87 9.09 -10.43
N SER A 454 3.09 7.81 -10.15
CA SER A 454 2.33 7.00 -9.20
C SER A 454 3.07 6.89 -7.85
N SER A 455 2.35 6.58 -6.77
CA SER A 455 2.96 6.28 -5.46
C SER A 455 3.80 4.99 -5.47
N ALA A 456 3.66 4.15 -6.50
CA ALA A 456 4.39 2.89 -6.65
C ALA A 456 5.73 3.03 -7.41
N ASP A 457 6.02 4.19 -7.99
CA ASP A 457 7.20 4.42 -8.84
C ASP A 457 8.48 4.60 -8.01
N TYR A 458 9.61 4.24 -8.61
CA TYR A 458 10.94 4.33 -7.99
C TYR A 458 11.81 5.36 -8.70
N LEU A 459 12.76 5.95 -7.97
CA LEU A 459 13.78 6.85 -8.49
C LEU A 459 15.17 6.32 -8.16
N LEU A 460 15.99 6.09 -9.19
CA LEU A 460 17.38 5.66 -9.09
C LEU A 460 18.31 6.86 -9.27
N ILE A 461 19.29 7.01 -8.37
CA ILE A 461 20.35 8.03 -8.48
C ILE A 461 21.69 7.31 -8.59
N ALA A 462 22.29 7.35 -9.79
CA ALA A 462 23.50 6.61 -10.12
C ALA A 462 24.80 7.41 -9.82
N GLY A 463 24.84 8.10 -8.67
CA GLY A 463 26.02 8.82 -8.19
C GLY A 463 26.29 10.18 -8.86
N ASP A 464 27.35 10.83 -8.38
CA ASP A 464 27.85 12.15 -8.83
C ASP A 464 26.80 13.26 -8.74
N VAL A 465 26.12 13.31 -7.61
CA VAL A 465 25.26 14.43 -7.21
C VAL A 465 26.10 15.65 -6.83
N SER A 466 27.11 15.46 -5.97
CA SER A 466 27.95 16.55 -5.47
C SER A 466 29.25 16.02 -4.88
N PHE A 467 30.34 16.75 -5.10
CA PHE A 467 31.61 16.46 -4.42
C PHE A 467 31.69 17.01 -2.99
N ASN A 468 30.65 17.72 -2.53
CA ASN A 468 30.57 18.27 -1.18
C ASN A 468 29.36 17.67 -0.45
N TYR A 469 29.62 17.11 0.73
CA TYR A 469 28.59 16.44 1.51
C TYR A 469 27.41 17.34 1.90
N GLU A 470 27.66 18.59 2.29
CA GLU A 470 26.62 19.51 2.77
C GLU A 470 25.66 19.88 1.63
N ASN A 471 26.16 20.05 0.41
CA ASN A 471 25.31 20.21 -0.77
C ASN A 471 24.52 18.94 -1.10
N SER A 472 25.11 17.75 -0.90
CA SER A 472 24.38 16.47 -0.99
C SER A 472 23.25 16.38 0.04
N VAL A 473 23.49 16.76 1.29
CA VAL A 473 22.47 16.78 2.36
C VAL A 473 21.28 17.63 1.93
N ILE A 474 21.52 18.87 1.49
CA ILE A 474 20.46 19.78 1.03
C ILE A 474 19.68 19.14 -0.13
N PHE A 475 20.38 18.54 -1.11
CA PHE A 475 19.73 17.89 -2.24
C PHE A 475 18.81 16.74 -1.82
N TYR A 476 19.29 15.82 -0.99
CA TYR A 476 18.53 14.64 -0.58
C TYR A 476 17.39 14.98 0.38
N GLU A 477 17.58 15.94 1.29
CA GLU A 477 16.50 16.43 2.16
C GLU A 477 15.36 17.04 1.35
N GLU A 478 15.67 17.83 0.32
CA GLU A 478 14.65 18.42 -0.55
C GLU A 478 13.99 17.36 -1.45
N LEU A 479 14.76 16.38 -1.92
CA LEU A 479 14.21 15.29 -2.72
C LEU A 479 13.24 14.41 -1.90
N ALA A 480 13.58 14.10 -0.64
CA ALA A 480 12.74 13.33 0.27
C ALA A 480 11.40 14.02 0.60
N LYS A 481 11.29 15.34 0.40
CA LYS A 481 10.02 16.09 0.54
C LYS A 481 9.09 15.91 -0.67
N LEU A 482 9.64 15.62 -1.85
CA LEU A 482 8.91 15.61 -3.13
C LEU A 482 8.71 14.18 -3.70
N TRP A 483 9.52 13.23 -3.27
CA TRP A 483 9.41 11.81 -3.61
C TRP A 483 9.23 10.96 -2.36
N ASN A 484 8.54 9.82 -2.46
CA ASN A 484 8.44 8.89 -1.32
C ASN A 484 9.86 8.40 -0.98
N PRO A 485 10.44 8.74 0.19
CA PRO A 485 11.86 8.49 0.44
C PRO A 485 12.23 7.01 0.34
N SER A 486 11.33 6.13 0.79
CA SER A 486 11.53 4.69 0.69
C SER A 486 11.67 4.20 -0.76
N HIS A 487 11.17 4.93 -1.76
CA HIS A 487 11.27 4.55 -3.18
C HIS A 487 12.42 5.26 -3.92
N ILE A 488 13.32 5.93 -3.19
CA ILE A 488 14.55 6.49 -3.73
C ILE A 488 15.66 5.47 -3.47
N VAL A 489 16.37 5.06 -4.52
CA VAL A 489 17.50 4.13 -4.46
C VAL A 489 18.75 4.85 -4.95
N VAL A 490 19.78 4.89 -4.11
CA VAL A 490 20.98 5.69 -4.33
C VAL A 490 22.22 4.81 -4.26
N ILE A 491 23.18 5.10 -5.14
CA ILE A 491 24.57 4.67 -5.05
C ILE A 491 25.47 5.91 -5.03
N LEU A 492 26.72 5.77 -4.58
CA LEU A 492 27.71 6.84 -4.68
C LEU A 492 28.41 6.80 -6.04
N GLY A 493 28.80 7.98 -6.54
CA GLY A 493 29.77 8.15 -7.62
C GLY A 493 31.15 8.51 -7.09
N ASN A 494 32.09 8.75 -8.00
CA ASN A 494 33.47 9.05 -7.60
C ASN A 494 33.60 10.45 -6.98
N HIS A 495 32.71 11.40 -7.31
CA HIS A 495 32.74 12.74 -6.72
C HIS A 495 32.32 12.73 -5.25
N GLU A 496 31.36 11.89 -4.84
CA GLU A 496 31.02 11.76 -3.42
C GLU A 496 32.21 11.25 -2.58
N LEU A 497 33.13 10.50 -3.18
CA LEU A 497 34.35 10.03 -2.51
C LEU A 497 35.40 11.12 -2.32
N TRP A 498 35.25 12.30 -2.91
CA TRP A 498 36.18 13.41 -2.71
C TRP A 498 36.00 14.09 -1.35
N ASP A 499 34.79 13.97 -0.76
CA ASP A 499 34.27 14.55 0.50
C ASP A 499 35.22 15.52 1.23
N PHE A 500 35.40 16.72 0.66
CA PHE A 500 36.42 17.67 1.11
C PHE A 500 36.11 18.43 2.42
N ASN A 501 34.99 18.17 3.12
CA ASN A 501 34.63 18.96 4.31
C ASN A 501 34.25 18.13 5.54
N ARG A 502 35.03 18.34 6.60
CA ARG A 502 34.67 18.04 7.98
C ARG A 502 34.52 19.36 8.73
N ASN A 503 33.32 19.95 8.76
CA ASN A 503 33.01 21.10 9.61
C ASN A 503 33.97 22.32 9.43
N GLY A 504 34.36 22.63 8.18
CA GLY A 504 35.31 23.72 7.90
C GLY A 504 36.73 23.47 8.41
N LYS A 505 37.11 22.20 8.66
CA LYS A 505 38.48 21.78 8.95
C LYS A 505 39.11 21.10 7.73
N PRO A 506 40.44 21.20 7.54
CA PRO A 506 41.16 20.50 6.47
C PRO A 506 40.83 19.01 6.47
N TYR A 507 40.79 18.41 5.27
CA TYR A 507 40.51 16.98 5.06
C TYR A 507 41.31 16.12 6.04
N ASP A 508 40.60 15.32 6.84
CA ASP A 508 41.21 14.37 7.76
C ASP A 508 41.65 13.14 6.98
N TYR A 509 42.89 13.17 6.49
CA TYR A 509 43.52 12.09 5.74
C TYR A 509 43.59 10.75 6.51
N SER A 510 43.18 10.71 7.79
CA SER A 510 43.11 9.48 8.56
C SER A 510 41.90 8.60 8.23
N LYS A 511 41.01 9.05 7.33
CA LYS A 511 39.74 8.37 7.07
C LYS A 511 39.63 7.84 5.65
N GLY A 512 39.17 6.59 5.56
CA GLY A 512 39.14 5.81 4.33
C GLY A 512 37.75 5.77 3.69
N LEU A 513 37.64 4.95 2.65
CA LEU A 513 36.38 4.70 1.92
C LEU A 513 35.20 4.37 2.87
N ASP A 514 35.41 3.48 3.83
CA ASP A 514 34.37 3.03 4.76
C ASP A 514 33.79 4.18 5.60
N ASP A 515 34.60 5.16 5.99
CA ASP A 515 34.12 6.34 6.73
C ASP A 515 33.14 7.17 5.88
N ILE A 516 33.46 7.36 4.59
CA ILE A 516 32.62 8.11 3.65
C ILE A 516 31.31 7.34 3.41
N VAL A 517 31.41 6.04 3.13
CA VAL A 517 30.25 5.16 2.91
C VAL A 517 29.33 5.17 4.14
N ASN A 518 29.87 5.07 5.36
CA ASN A 518 29.09 5.11 6.59
C ASN A 518 28.43 6.48 6.83
N LYS A 519 29.13 7.58 6.53
CA LYS A 519 28.58 8.95 6.62
C LYS A 519 27.35 9.14 5.72
N TYR A 520 27.40 8.62 4.49
CA TYR A 520 26.25 8.64 3.58
C TYR A 520 25.16 7.65 4.02
N ARG A 521 25.54 6.47 4.53
CA ARG A 521 24.58 5.49 5.07
C ARG A 521 23.77 6.05 6.23
N GLU A 522 24.38 6.83 7.12
CA GLU A 522 23.68 7.55 8.21
C GLU A 522 22.71 8.61 7.68
N LEU A 523 23.13 9.41 6.70
CA LEU A 523 22.27 10.40 6.04
C LEU A 523 21.03 9.73 5.43
N PHE A 524 21.24 8.71 4.60
CA PHE A 524 20.15 8.03 3.90
C PHE A 524 19.22 7.27 4.86
N SER A 525 19.76 6.68 5.93
CA SER A 525 18.97 6.06 7.00
C SER A 525 18.04 7.09 7.68
N THR A 526 18.55 8.28 8.00
CA THR A 526 17.77 9.37 8.61
C THR A 526 16.64 9.85 7.70
N LEU A 527 16.87 9.85 6.39
CA LEU A 527 15.88 10.25 5.39
C LEU A 527 14.97 9.10 4.94
N ASN A 528 15.19 7.86 5.41
CA ASN A 528 14.51 6.65 4.94
C ASN A 528 14.68 6.42 3.41
N ILE A 529 15.87 6.71 2.88
CA ILE A 529 16.29 6.49 1.50
C ILE A 529 17.07 5.17 1.42
N CYS A 530 16.84 4.37 0.37
CA CYS A 530 17.58 3.12 0.16
C CYS A 530 18.96 3.41 -0.43
N PHE A 531 20.02 3.10 0.31
CA PHE A 531 21.40 3.22 -0.13
C PHE A 531 22.02 1.85 -0.37
N LEU A 532 22.67 1.66 -1.53
CA LEU A 532 23.32 0.41 -1.92
C LEU A 532 24.82 0.60 -2.13
N HIS A 533 25.62 -0.25 -1.50
CA HIS A 533 27.07 -0.34 -1.71
C HIS A 533 27.51 -1.80 -1.76
N ASN A 534 27.47 -2.41 -2.95
CA ASN A 534 27.65 -3.85 -3.20
C ASN A 534 26.52 -4.72 -2.63
N GLU A 535 25.29 -4.20 -2.65
CA GLU A 535 24.13 -4.78 -1.98
C GLU A 535 22.98 -5.04 -2.96
N LEU A 536 22.10 -5.97 -2.61
CA LEU A 536 20.95 -6.35 -3.42
C LEU A 536 19.64 -5.96 -2.72
N LEU A 537 18.90 -5.02 -3.31
CA LEU A 537 17.54 -4.67 -2.90
C LEU A 537 16.54 -5.64 -3.52
N ILE A 538 15.63 -6.14 -2.70
CA ILE A 538 14.48 -6.97 -3.10
C ILE A 538 13.18 -6.44 -2.50
N LEU A 539 12.05 -6.85 -3.08
CA LEU A 539 10.73 -6.70 -2.49
C LEU A 539 10.20 -8.02 -1.94
N LYS A 540 10.07 -8.09 -0.62
CA LYS A 540 9.51 -9.24 0.10
C LYS A 540 8.17 -8.87 0.71
N ASP A 541 7.09 -9.51 0.26
CA ASP A 541 5.71 -9.24 0.71
C ASP A 541 5.32 -7.74 0.63
N GLY A 542 5.82 -7.04 -0.40
CA GLY A 542 5.60 -5.61 -0.61
C GLY A 542 6.50 -4.67 0.22
N GLN A 543 7.38 -5.21 1.07
CA GLN A 543 8.36 -4.45 1.85
C GLN A 543 9.75 -4.56 1.24
N GLN A 544 10.55 -3.50 1.41
CA GLN A 544 11.93 -3.46 0.94
C GLN A 544 12.86 -4.16 1.92
N VAL A 545 13.72 -5.01 1.36
CA VAL A 545 14.77 -5.70 2.11
C VAL A 545 16.06 -5.54 1.32
N VAL A 546 17.12 -5.09 1.98
CA VAL A 546 18.47 -5.01 1.41
C VAL A 546 19.27 -6.20 1.94
N ILE A 547 19.76 -7.03 1.04
CA ILE A 547 20.69 -8.12 1.36
C ILE A 547 22.10 -7.57 1.23
N LYS A 548 22.86 -7.63 2.33
CA LYS A 548 24.20 -7.06 2.43
C LYS A 548 25.24 -7.89 1.67
N GLU A 549 26.38 -7.27 1.34
CA GLU A 549 27.52 -7.95 0.70
C GLU A 549 27.94 -9.22 1.46
N GLU A 550 28.13 -9.12 2.77
CA GLU A 550 28.53 -10.24 3.66
C GLU A 550 27.53 -11.42 3.64
N GLU A 551 26.24 -11.10 3.51
CA GLU A 551 25.19 -12.10 3.39
C GLU A 551 25.20 -12.74 2.00
N LEU A 552 25.33 -11.95 0.93
CA LEU A 552 25.39 -12.43 -0.45
C LEU A 552 26.58 -13.38 -0.69
N LEU A 553 27.72 -13.14 -0.05
CA LEU A 553 28.91 -14.00 -0.14
C LEU A 553 28.69 -15.40 0.47
N THR A 554 27.78 -15.54 1.42
CA THR A 554 27.54 -16.79 2.15
C THR A 554 26.22 -17.48 1.79
N LEU A 555 25.32 -16.76 1.10
CA LEU A 555 23.99 -17.25 0.76
C LEU A 555 24.07 -18.36 -0.31
N PRO A 556 23.42 -19.52 -0.10
CA PRO A 556 23.36 -20.56 -1.12
C PRO A 556 22.67 -20.07 -2.40
N ALA A 557 23.20 -20.44 -3.56
CA ALA A 557 22.69 -20.00 -4.86
C ALA A 557 21.19 -20.30 -5.07
N GLU A 558 20.72 -21.48 -4.62
CA GLU A 558 19.30 -21.84 -4.71
C GLU A 558 18.41 -20.95 -3.83
N THR A 559 18.89 -20.55 -2.64
CA THR A 559 18.17 -19.65 -1.75
C THR A 559 18.10 -18.24 -2.32
N LEU A 560 19.22 -17.73 -2.85
CA LEU A 560 19.26 -16.44 -3.54
C LEU A 560 18.27 -16.41 -4.73
N LYS A 561 18.28 -17.47 -5.54
CA LYS A 561 17.36 -17.64 -6.66
C LYS A 561 15.90 -17.63 -6.20
N GLU A 562 15.55 -18.39 -5.16
CA GLU A 562 14.19 -18.43 -4.62
C GLU A 562 13.71 -17.05 -4.15
N ILE A 563 14.57 -16.32 -3.43
CA ILE A 563 14.26 -14.99 -2.91
C ILE A 563 14.02 -14.00 -4.05
N CYS A 564 14.90 -13.96 -5.05
CA CYS A 564 14.78 -13.05 -6.19
C CYS A 564 13.58 -13.38 -7.10
N LEU A 565 13.21 -14.67 -7.24
CA LEU A 565 12.03 -15.09 -8.00
C LEU A 565 10.71 -14.68 -7.34
N LYS A 566 10.69 -14.61 -6.00
CA LYS A 566 9.55 -14.13 -5.20
C LYS A 566 9.44 -12.61 -5.16
N SER A 567 10.49 -11.91 -5.59
CA SER A 567 10.57 -10.45 -5.61
C SER A 567 10.13 -9.87 -6.95
N SER A 568 9.33 -8.79 -6.89
CA SER A 568 8.85 -8.08 -8.07
C SER A 568 9.83 -7.00 -8.56
N LEU A 569 10.84 -6.66 -7.75
CA LEU A 569 11.86 -5.67 -8.07
C LEU A 569 13.19 -6.13 -7.45
N ASN A 570 14.23 -6.28 -8.27
CA ASN A 570 15.56 -6.68 -7.84
C ASN A 570 16.57 -5.65 -8.36
N ILE A 571 17.27 -4.96 -7.45
CA ILE A 571 18.27 -3.95 -7.81
C ILE A 571 19.58 -4.29 -7.11
N PHE A 572 20.60 -4.64 -7.88
CA PHE A 572 21.96 -4.81 -7.39
C PHE A 572 22.71 -3.50 -7.61
N GLY A 573 23.23 -2.90 -6.54
CA GLY A 573 23.75 -1.53 -6.58
C GLY A 573 25.08 -1.35 -5.86
N GLY A 574 25.92 -0.49 -6.41
CA GLY A 574 27.19 -0.04 -5.83
C GLY A 574 27.88 0.97 -6.75
N LEU A 575 29.01 1.54 -6.32
CA LEU A 575 29.73 2.50 -7.17
C LEU A 575 30.19 1.82 -8.48
N GLY A 576 30.60 0.55 -8.41
CA GLY A 576 31.26 -0.14 -9.51
C GLY A 576 32.58 0.56 -9.81
N PHE A 577 33.63 0.24 -9.04
CA PHE A 577 34.94 0.88 -9.18
C PHE A 577 35.56 0.63 -10.56
N SER A 578 36.74 1.20 -10.82
CA SER A 578 37.25 1.38 -12.18
C SER A 578 38.60 0.72 -12.44
N GLY A 579 38.96 -0.26 -11.60
CA GLY A 579 40.28 -0.89 -11.62
C GLY A 579 40.64 -1.55 -12.95
N TYR A 580 39.65 -1.86 -13.81
CA TYR A 580 39.89 -2.42 -15.14
C TYR A 580 39.97 -1.39 -16.26
N SER A 581 39.61 -0.14 -16.00
CA SER A 581 39.69 0.97 -16.96
C SER A 581 41.14 1.38 -17.18
N SER A 582 41.52 1.60 -18.45
CA SER A 582 42.85 2.11 -18.81
C SER A 582 42.93 3.64 -18.78
N SER A 583 41.80 4.32 -18.90
CA SER A 583 41.71 5.77 -19.06
C SER A 583 41.15 6.51 -17.85
N PHE A 584 40.36 5.83 -17.01
CA PHE A 584 39.69 6.42 -15.84
C PHE A 584 39.82 5.46 -14.67
N ASN A 585 40.89 5.58 -13.87
CA ASN A 585 41.12 4.75 -12.68
C ASN A 585 41.82 5.57 -11.58
N ALA A 586 42.07 4.97 -10.42
CA ALA A 586 42.71 5.65 -9.28
C ALA A 586 44.02 6.40 -9.63
N THR A 587 44.84 5.86 -10.55
CA THR A 587 46.09 6.53 -10.97
C THR A 587 45.88 7.82 -11.76
N LYS A 588 44.65 8.04 -12.23
CA LYS A 588 44.20 9.27 -12.90
C LYS A 588 43.58 10.26 -11.92
N GLY A 589 43.56 9.93 -10.62
CA GLY A 589 43.07 10.80 -9.56
C GLY A 589 41.55 10.92 -9.47
N ILE A 590 40.79 10.03 -10.11
CA ILE A 590 39.32 10.13 -10.15
C ILE A 590 38.67 9.97 -8.76
N TYR A 591 39.35 9.33 -7.80
CA TYR A 591 38.94 9.19 -6.40
C TYR A 591 39.73 10.10 -5.44
N ARG A 592 40.55 11.01 -6.00
CA ARG A 592 41.42 11.93 -5.26
C ARG A 592 42.28 11.22 -4.20
N ASN A 593 42.07 11.53 -2.93
CA ASN A 593 42.88 11.02 -1.83
C ASN A 593 42.29 9.77 -1.17
N THR A 594 41.09 9.35 -1.58
CA THR A 594 40.36 8.24 -0.95
C THR A 594 40.88 6.89 -1.43
N ILE A 595 41.12 6.77 -2.74
CA ILE A 595 41.77 5.61 -3.36
C ILE A 595 42.85 6.13 -4.29
N THR A 596 44.11 5.91 -3.92
CA THR A 596 45.26 6.50 -4.62
C THR A 596 46.05 5.49 -5.45
N SER A 597 45.87 4.20 -5.18
CA SER A 597 46.59 3.13 -5.86
C SER A 597 45.67 2.32 -6.78
N LEU A 598 46.23 1.87 -7.91
CA LEU A 598 45.52 0.95 -8.80
C LEU A 598 45.19 -0.39 -8.13
N ALA A 599 46.04 -0.84 -7.19
CA ALA A 599 45.84 -2.11 -6.50
C ALA A 599 44.56 -2.09 -5.65
N GLU A 600 44.34 -1.00 -4.92
CA GLU A 600 43.14 -0.79 -4.10
C GLU A 600 41.89 -0.60 -4.96
N ASP A 601 41.97 0.15 -6.07
CA ASP A 601 40.88 0.27 -7.05
C ASP A 601 40.48 -1.10 -7.64
N ILE A 602 41.47 -1.93 -7.99
CA ILE A 602 41.25 -3.31 -8.44
C ILE A 602 40.63 -4.18 -7.35
N GLU A 603 41.03 -4.01 -6.09
CA GLU A 603 40.43 -4.73 -4.97
C GLU A 603 38.94 -4.40 -4.85
N GLN A 604 38.59 -3.11 -4.75
CA GLN A 604 37.20 -2.66 -4.68
C GLN A 604 36.38 -3.06 -5.92
N THR A 605 37.00 -3.04 -7.10
CA THR A 605 36.40 -3.54 -8.34
C THR A 605 36.03 -5.02 -8.24
N LYS A 606 36.91 -5.84 -7.67
CA LYS A 606 36.69 -7.29 -7.52
C LYS A 606 35.59 -7.61 -6.51
N HIS A 607 35.39 -6.79 -5.48
CA HIS A 607 34.27 -6.95 -4.55
C HIS A 607 32.93 -6.93 -5.31
N PHE A 608 32.69 -5.86 -6.06
CA PHE A 608 31.46 -5.72 -6.86
C PHE A 608 31.34 -6.80 -7.94
N GLU A 609 32.42 -7.09 -8.67
CA GLU A 609 32.46 -8.13 -9.71
C GLU A 609 32.14 -9.54 -9.17
N ASN A 610 32.64 -9.88 -7.98
CA ASN A 610 32.39 -11.18 -7.37
C ASN A 610 30.90 -11.35 -7.02
N ILE A 611 30.28 -10.34 -6.40
CA ILE A 611 28.85 -10.37 -6.09
C ILE A 611 28.01 -10.43 -7.35
N TYR A 612 28.34 -9.62 -8.36
CA TYR A 612 27.70 -9.68 -9.68
C TYR A 612 27.73 -11.11 -10.23
N THR A 613 28.89 -11.77 -10.16
CA THR A 613 29.08 -13.15 -10.64
C THR A 613 28.24 -14.16 -9.85
N ILE A 614 28.19 -14.04 -8.52
CA ILE A 614 27.35 -14.88 -7.65
C ILE A 614 25.88 -14.76 -8.04
N ILE A 615 25.39 -13.52 -8.18
CA ILE A 615 24.00 -13.26 -8.55
C ILE A 615 23.72 -13.77 -9.98
N ASN A 616 24.60 -13.49 -10.94
CA ASN A 616 24.43 -13.90 -12.34
C ASN A 616 24.38 -15.43 -12.48
N ASN A 617 25.22 -16.15 -11.73
CA ASN A 617 25.23 -17.61 -11.71
C ASN A 617 23.97 -18.20 -11.04
N ALA A 618 23.45 -17.55 -10.00
CA ALA A 618 22.23 -17.99 -9.33
C ALA A 618 20.96 -17.67 -10.13
N ILE A 619 20.91 -16.50 -10.78
CA ILE A 619 19.69 -15.97 -11.41
C ILE A 619 19.92 -15.22 -12.74
N SER A 620 20.38 -15.94 -13.76
CA SER A 620 20.65 -15.40 -15.10
C SER A 620 19.45 -14.96 -15.97
N ILE A 621 18.20 -15.37 -15.69
CA ILE A 621 17.03 -15.20 -16.57
C ILE A 621 16.07 -14.14 -16.01
N LYS A 622 15.86 -14.09 -14.68
CA LYS A 622 15.00 -13.07 -14.08
C LYS A 622 15.71 -11.71 -14.22
N PRO A 623 15.02 -10.66 -14.70
CA PRO A 623 15.63 -9.34 -14.80
C PRO A 623 16.09 -8.81 -13.45
N ILE A 624 17.32 -8.31 -13.43
CA ILE A 624 17.93 -7.55 -12.34
C ILE A 624 18.36 -6.20 -12.91
N ILE A 625 18.10 -5.14 -12.16
CA ILE A 625 18.66 -3.82 -12.44
C ILE A 625 20.04 -3.76 -11.79
N VAL A 626 21.08 -3.63 -12.60
CA VAL A 626 22.45 -3.38 -12.15
C VAL A 626 22.67 -1.87 -12.18
N LEU A 627 22.71 -1.27 -11.00
CA LEU A 627 22.89 0.17 -10.81
C LEU A 627 24.35 0.44 -10.41
N THR A 628 25.14 0.98 -11.33
CA THR A 628 26.54 1.37 -11.07
C THR A 628 26.79 2.81 -11.43
N HIS A 629 27.81 3.44 -10.85
CA HIS A 629 28.19 4.77 -11.29
C HIS A 629 29.03 4.65 -12.56
N THR A 630 30.06 3.79 -12.56
CA THR A 630 30.90 3.61 -13.77
C THR A 630 30.30 2.58 -14.75
N PRO A 631 30.65 2.65 -16.05
CA PRO A 631 30.22 1.68 -17.04
C PRO A 631 30.73 0.27 -16.74
N LYS A 632 29.96 -0.76 -17.13
CA LYS A 632 30.27 -2.17 -16.86
C LYS A 632 31.73 -2.58 -17.14
N ASP A 633 32.29 -2.16 -18.28
CA ASP A 633 33.65 -2.53 -18.70
C ASP A 633 34.75 -2.04 -17.74
N ASN A 634 34.43 -1.11 -16.83
CA ASN A 634 35.34 -0.58 -15.83
C ASN A 634 35.52 -1.56 -14.65
N TRP A 635 34.53 -2.43 -14.41
CA TRP A 635 34.53 -3.40 -13.30
C TRP A 635 34.27 -4.86 -13.69
N ASN A 636 33.81 -5.17 -14.90
CA ASN A 636 33.66 -6.55 -15.37
C ASN A 636 33.85 -6.68 -16.89
N ARG A 637 34.75 -7.57 -17.29
CA ARG A 637 35.16 -7.77 -18.70
C ARG A 637 34.35 -8.82 -19.46
N GLU A 638 33.44 -9.53 -18.79
CA GLU A 638 32.59 -10.52 -19.44
C GLU A 638 31.49 -9.87 -20.29
N GLY A 639 30.77 -10.66 -21.08
CA GLY A 639 29.60 -10.18 -21.82
C GLY A 639 28.51 -9.63 -20.89
N TYR A 640 27.61 -8.83 -21.46
CA TYR A 640 26.38 -8.44 -20.77
C TYR A 640 25.47 -9.67 -20.59
N ASN A 641 24.69 -9.68 -19.51
CA ASN A 641 23.53 -10.57 -19.43
C ASN A 641 22.36 -9.89 -20.17
N SER A 642 21.88 -10.51 -21.25
CA SER A 642 20.83 -9.95 -22.10
C SER A 642 19.47 -9.80 -21.41
N GLN A 643 19.24 -10.51 -20.31
CA GLN A 643 17.98 -10.43 -19.55
C GLN A 643 18.02 -9.35 -18.45
N TRP A 644 19.18 -8.74 -18.21
CA TRP A 644 19.38 -7.74 -17.17
C TRP A 644 19.39 -6.32 -17.72
N ILE A 645 19.12 -5.37 -16.84
CA ILE A 645 19.04 -3.94 -17.17
C ILE A 645 20.20 -3.25 -16.46
N TYR A 646 21.03 -2.53 -17.21
CA TYR A 646 22.19 -1.83 -16.67
C TYR A 646 21.90 -0.33 -16.68
N VAL A 647 22.08 0.34 -15.54
CA VAL A 647 21.90 1.79 -15.40
C VAL A 647 23.19 2.37 -14.86
N ASN A 648 23.81 3.31 -15.57
CA ASN A 648 25.08 3.90 -15.17
C ASN A 648 25.33 5.34 -15.62
N GLY A 649 26.34 5.98 -15.01
CA GLY A 649 26.80 7.34 -15.28
C GLY A 649 28.28 7.44 -15.67
N HIS A 650 28.97 8.45 -15.11
CA HIS A 650 30.42 8.72 -15.13
C HIS A 650 31.01 9.28 -16.42
N THR A 651 30.49 8.91 -17.60
CA THR A 651 31.10 9.28 -18.88
C THR A 651 30.70 10.66 -19.38
N HIS A 652 29.60 11.20 -18.85
CA HIS A 652 28.89 12.39 -19.32
C HIS A 652 28.46 12.27 -20.80
N ARG A 653 28.38 11.03 -21.29
CA ARG A 653 27.98 10.71 -22.65
C ARG A 653 26.70 9.91 -22.60
N ASN A 654 25.63 10.54 -23.04
CA ASN A 654 24.33 9.91 -23.04
C ASN A 654 24.29 8.79 -24.09
N GLU A 655 24.23 7.55 -23.62
CA GLU A 655 24.13 6.36 -24.44
C GLU A 655 22.92 5.51 -24.01
N TYR A 656 22.17 5.01 -24.99
CA TYR A 656 21.06 4.10 -24.76
C TYR A 656 21.20 2.92 -25.73
N CYS A 657 21.05 1.71 -25.21
CA CYS A 657 21.11 0.49 -26.01
C CYS A 657 20.09 -0.51 -25.48
N CYS A 658 19.12 -0.91 -26.30
CA CYS A 658 18.22 -2.02 -26.02
C CYS A 658 18.23 -2.95 -27.24
N SER A 659 19.00 -4.03 -27.14
CA SER A 659 19.11 -5.07 -28.16
C SER A 659 18.89 -6.45 -27.55
N GLU A 660 18.83 -7.49 -28.39
CA GLU A 660 18.76 -8.88 -27.92
C GLU A 660 19.96 -9.29 -27.05
N ASP A 661 21.09 -8.57 -27.15
CA ASP A 661 22.32 -8.88 -26.43
C ASP A 661 22.46 -8.12 -25.10
N ARG A 662 21.91 -6.90 -25.00
CA ARG A 662 22.05 -6.05 -23.81
C ARG A 662 21.00 -4.94 -23.72
N THR A 663 20.70 -4.56 -22.48
CA THR A 663 19.86 -3.39 -22.16
C THR A 663 20.62 -2.44 -21.23
N VAL A 664 21.00 -1.25 -21.73
CA VAL A 664 21.82 -0.25 -21.04
C VAL A 664 21.15 1.13 -21.12
N TYR A 665 20.96 1.75 -19.97
CA TYR A 665 20.47 3.11 -19.78
C TYR A 665 21.55 3.96 -19.13
N SER A 666 22.29 4.71 -19.95
CA SER A 666 23.26 5.70 -19.49
C SER A 666 23.02 7.05 -20.18
N ASP A 667 21.76 7.31 -20.55
CA ASP A 667 21.34 8.46 -21.35
C ASP A 667 20.70 9.59 -20.52
N ASN A 668 20.83 9.57 -19.19
CA ASN A 668 20.40 10.65 -18.31
C ASN A 668 21.51 11.17 -17.37
N GLN A 669 22.71 11.32 -17.93
CA GLN A 669 23.86 11.93 -17.28
C GLN A 669 23.78 13.45 -17.51
N ILE A 670 23.54 14.23 -16.46
CA ILE A 670 23.24 15.67 -16.62
C ILE A 670 24.51 16.47 -16.98
N GLY A 671 25.66 16.06 -16.45
CA GLY A 671 26.94 16.71 -16.70
C GLY A 671 27.09 18.07 -16.03
N TYR A 672 28.11 18.82 -16.45
CA TYR A 672 28.56 20.03 -15.75
C TYR A 672 27.82 21.29 -16.18
N GLN A 673 27.36 21.36 -17.44
CA GLN A 673 26.95 22.63 -18.05
C GLN A 673 25.47 22.99 -17.84
N GLY A 674 24.57 22.02 -17.80
CA GLY A 674 23.13 22.26 -17.66
C GLY A 674 22.80 22.86 -16.29
N LEU A 675 21.96 23.90 -16.19
CA LEU A 675 21.49 24.42 -14.89
C LEU A 675 20.22 23.73 -14.39
N LYS A 676 19.64 22.85 -15.21
CA LYS A 676 18.43 22.10 -14.93
C LYS A 676 18.73 20.61 -15.00
N ALA A 677 17.94 19.82 -14.29
CA ALA A 677 17.92 18.37 -14.40
C ALA A 677 16.49 17.90 -14.73
N GLY A 678 16.39 16.78 -15.42
CA GLY A 678 15.13 16.10 -15.72
C GLY A 678 15.30 14.60 -15.51
N LEU A 679 14.18 13.89 -15.31
CA LEU A 679 14.15 12.46 -15.09
C LEU A 679 13.74 11.74 -16.37
N LYS A 680 14.48 10.69 -16.71
CA LYS A 680 14.05 9.66 -17.66
C LYS A 680 13.51 8.46 -16.90
N HIS A 681 12.74 7.61 -17.58
CA HIS A 681 12.25 6.38 -16.98
C HIS A 681 12.10 5.26 -18.01
N PHE A 682 12.15 4.03 -17.52
CA PHE A 682 11.69 2.84 -18.23
C PHE A 682 10.63 2.12 -17.38
N THR A 683 9.99 1.10 -17.96
CA THR A 683 8.89 0.40 -17.29
C THR A 683 9.25 -1.03 -16.94
N LEU A 684 8.97 -1.44 -15.71
CA LEU A 684 9.13 -2.83 -15.26
C LEU A 684 7.77 -3.49 -15.05
N SER A 685 7.63 -4.74 -15.50
CA SER A 685 6.48 -5.57 -15.16
C SER A 685 6.53 -5.94 -13.67
N GLY A 686 5.45 -5.66 -12.93
CA GLY A 686 5.29 -6.11 -11.55
C GLY A 686 4.99 -7.61 -11.40
N LYS A 687 5.01 -8.40 -12.49
CA LYS A 687 4.72 -9.83 -12.44
C LYS A 687 5.93 -10.63 -11.94
N CYS A 688 5.68 -11.50 -10.97
CA CYS A 688 6.63 -12.50 -10.49
C CYS A 688 6.29 -13.88 -11.06
N ASP A 689 7.32 -14.64 -11.39
CA ASP A 689 7.16 -16.03 -11.84
C ASP A 689 8.16 -16.92 -11.10
N VAL A 690 7.68 -17.60 -10.06
CA VAL A 690 8.50 -18.54 -9.28
C VAL A 690 8.89 -19.80 -10.04
N PHE A 691 8.28 -20.05 -11.22
CA PHE A 691 8.57 -21.20 -12.09
C PHE A 691 9.32 -20.79 -13.36
N LEU A 692 9.89 -19.58 -13.41
CA LEU A 692 10.61 -19.06 -14.59
C LEU A 692 11.65 -20.05 -15.13
N TYR A 693 12.40 -20.72 -14.24
CA TYR A 693 13.47 -21.67 -14.57
C TYR A 693 13.01 -23.10 -14.88
N TYR A 694 11.73 -23.42 -14.70
CA TYR A 694 11.22 -24.72 -15.11
C TYR A 694 11.16 -24.78 -16.64
N PRO A 695 11.63 -25.85 -17.30
CA PRO A 695 11.42 -26.00 -18.74
C PRO A 695 9.95 -26.22 -19.05
N ASP A 696 9.55 -26.04 -20.30
CA ASP A 696 8.22 -26.44 -20.75
C ASP A 696 8.03 -27.95 -20.51
N GLY A 697 6.88 -28.32 -19.97
CA GLY A 697 6.57 -29.70 -19.59
C GLY A 697 5.57 -29.82 -18.45
N ILE A 698 5.42 -31.05 -17.97
CA ILE A 698 4.55 -31.43 -16.86
C ILE A 698 5.41 -31.70 -15.63
N HIS A 699 5.21 -30.91 -14.58
CA HIS A 699 6.04 -30.94 -13.38
C HIS A 699 5.20 -31.20 -12.14
N THR A 700 5.57 -32.18 -11.33
CA THR A 700 4.98 -32.33 -10.01
C THR A 700 5.59 -31.29 -9.07
N ILE A 701 4.74 -30.46 -8.46
CA ILE A 701 5.15 -29.38 -7.55
C ILE A 701 4.61 -29.60 -6.15
N THR A 702 5.24 -28.95 -5.17
CA THR A 702 4.77 -28.97 -3.78
C THR A 702 3.57 -28.04 -3.59
N ARG A 703 2.87 -28.24 -2.47
CA ARG A 703 1.79 -27.35 -2.05
C ARG A 703 2.31 -25.93 -1.82
N GLU A 704 3.48 -25.80 -1.22
CA GLU A 704 4.12 -24.53 -0.90
C GLU A 704 4.46 -23.77 -2.19
N GLN A 705 5.03 -24.44 -3.20
CA GLN A 705 5.29 -23.85 -4.51
C GLN A 705 4.02 -23.34 -5.20
N TYR A 706 2.92 -24.11 -5.13
CA TYR A 706 1.63 -23.66 -5.66
C TYR A 706 1.10 -22.42 -4.93
N ILE A 707 1.21 -22.39 -3.59
CA ILE A 707 0.77 -21.25 -2.78
C ILE A 707 1.62 -20.01 -3.08
N ASP A 708 2.94 -20.17 -3.14
CA ASP A 708 3.86 -19.08 -3.41
C ASP A 708 3.62 -18.47 -4.79
N PHE A 709 3.43 -19.29 -5.83
CA PHE A 709 3.09 -18.82 -7.18
C PHE A 709 1.84 -17.94 -7.20
N ASN A 710 0.78 -18.36 -6.51
CA ASN A 710 -0.45 -17.58 -6.46
C ASN A 710 -0.31 -16.33 -5.58
N ARG A 711 0.45 -16.40 -4.48
CA ARG A 711 0.71 -15.27 -3.59
C ARG A 711 1.47 -14.16 -4.30
N VAL A 712 2.56 -14.49 -5.02
CA VAL A 712 3.38 -13.48 -5.72
C VAL A 712 2.63 -12.81 -6.87
N LEU A 713 1.61 -13.48 -7.44
CA LEU A 713 0.71 -12.91 -8.44
C LEU A 713 -0.47 -12.14 -7.82
N GLY A 714 -0.49 -11.93 -6.49
CA GLY A 714 -1.57 -11.23 -5.78
C GLY A 714 -2.90 -11.97 -5.79
N ILE A 715 -2.89 -13.29 -5.99
CA ILE A 715 -4.11 -14.07 -6.15
C ILE A 715 -4.58 -14.64 -4.82
N ASN A 716 -5.68 -14.09 -4.30
CA ASN A 716 -6.38 -14.64 -3.14
C ASN A 716 -6.87 -16.06 -3.42
N MET A 717 -6.46 -17.00 -2.58
CA MET A 717 -6.83 -18.41 -2.70
C MET A 717 -7.03 -19.07 -1.33
N THR A 718 -7.79 -20.17 -1.31
CA THR A 718 -7.89 -21.05 -0.14
C THR A 718 -7.59 -22.48 -0.59
N PHE A 719 -6.49 -23.06 -0.10
CA PHE A 719 -6.06 -24.41 -0.46
C PHE A 719 -5.68 -25.24 0.78
N ASN A 720 -6.66 -25.95 1.32
CA ASN A 720 -6.54 -26.70 2.58
C ASN A 720 -6.26 -28.21 2.36
N ARG A 721 -6.02 -28.64 1.12
CA ARG A 721 -5.75 -30.06 0.80
C ARG A 721 -4.29 -30.38 1.11
N THR A 722 -4.08 -31.45 1.87
CA THR A 722 -2.75 -31.93 2.31
C THR A 722 -2.34 -33.27 1.69
N SER A 723 -3.27 -33.95 1.01
CA SER A 723 -3.03 -35.23 0.32
C SER A 723 -3.21 -35.07 -1.19
N GLY A 724 -2.48 -35.84 -2.01
CA GLY A 724 -2.57 -35.81 -3.49
C GLY A 724 -1.42 -35.04 -4.14
N ASN A 725 -1.29 -35.15 -5.47
CA ASN A 725 -0.21 -34.53 -6.23
C ASN A 725 -0.73 -33.28 -6.95
N ILE A 726 0.10 -32.24 -7.05
CA ILE A 726 -0.16 -31.07 -7.88
C ILE A 726 0.79 -31.14 -9.08
N HIS A 727 0.22 -31.15 -10.27
CA HIS A 727 0.92 -31.12 -11.54
C HIS A 727 0.79 -29.73 -12.14
N MET A 728 1.91 -29.05 -12.31
CA MET A 728 2.02 -27.79 -13.02
C MET A 728 2.43 -28.09 -14.47
N LEU A 729 1.59 -27.67 -15.40
CA LEU A 729 1.83 -27.72 -16.83
C LEU A 729 2.32 -26.34 -17.24
N LYS A 730 3.52 -26.27 -17.82
CA LYS A 730 4.11 -25.04 -18.35
C LYS A 730 4.36 -25.20 -19.84
N ARG A 731 3.83 -24.29 -20.66
CA ARG A 731 4.16 -24.24 -22.09
C ARG A 731 4.14 -22.80 -22.59
N SER A 732 5.23 -22.33 -23.17
CA SER A 732 5.36 -20.98 -23.71
C SER A 732 4.95 -19.88 -22.71
N GLY A 733 5.33 -20.04 -21.44
CA GLY A 733 5.00 -19.11 -20.35
C GLY A 733 3.53 -19.14 -19.88
N ILE A 734 2.71 -20.07 -20.39
CA ILE A 734 1.35 -20.33 -19.93
C ILE A 734 1.39 -21.43 -18.87
N TYR A 735 0.60 -21.25 -17.82
CA TYR A 735 0.53 -22.17 -16.68
C TYR A 735 -0.87 -22.79 -16.53
N CYS A 736 -0.92 -24.09 -16.28
CA CYS A 736 -2.12 -24.81 -15.88
C CYS A 736 -1.79 -25.71 -14.68
N PHE A 737 -2.64 -25.71 -13.66
CA PHE A 737 -2.41 -26.50 -12.44
C PHE A 737 -3.48 -27.57 -12.29
N ILE A 738 -3.08 -28.84 -12.29
CA ILE A 738 -3.96 -30.00 -12.19
C ILE A 738 -3.66 -30.76 -10.90
N TYR A 739 -4.70 -31.00 -10.11
CA TYR A 739 -4.62 -31.79 -8.89
C TYR A 739 -5.06 -33.23 -9.16
N GLU A 740 -4.23 -34.16 -8.75
CA GLU A 740 -4.50 -35.60 -8.81
C GLU A 740 -4.87 -36.11 -7.41
N ASN A 741 -6.11 -36.58 -7.26
CA ASN A 741 -6.58 -37.14 -5.99
C ASN A 741 -6.00 -38.55 -5.79
N GLY A 742 -5.10 -38.70 -4.81
CA GLY A 742 -4.42 -39.97 -4.51
C GLY A 742 -5.32 -41.18 -4.21
N LYS A 743 -6.60 -40.99 -3.84
CA LYS A 743 -7.54 -42.11 -3.61
C LYS A 743 -8.29 -42.57 -4.86
N LYS A 744 -8.50 -41.68 -5.84
CA LYS A 744 -9.34 -41.96 -7.02
C LYS A 744 -8.58 -41.84 -8.35
N ARG A 745 -7.32 -41.38 -8.34
CA ARG A 745 -6.53 -40.99 -9.52
C ARG A 745 -7.29 -40.12 -10.52
N LYS A 746 -8.26 -39.34 -10.02
CA LYS A 746 -9.07 -38.44 -10.82
C LYS A 746 -8.38 -37.08 -10.87
N LEU A 747 -8.18 -36.55 -12.07
CA LEU A 747 -7.62 -35.24 -12.33
C LEU A 747 -8.67 -34.14 -12.13
N SER A 748 -8.23 -32.99 -11.63
CA SER A 748 -9.09 -31.81 -11.45
C SER A 748 -8.27 -30.54 -11.64
N LEU A 749 -8.77 -29.59 -12.43
CA LEU A 749 -8.15 -28.28 -12.63
C LEU A 749 -8.23 -27.45 -11.34
N LEU A 750 -7.12 -26.88 -10.90
CA LEU A 750 -7.07 -26.01 -9.73
C LEU A 750 -7.38 -24.55 -10.10
N SER A 751 -8.63 -24.15 -9.92
CA SER A 751 -9.10 -22.77 -10.09
C SER A 751 -8.92 -21.97 -8.80
N GLY A 752 -7.71 -21.47 -8.53
CA GLY A 752 -7.41 -20.72 -7.31
C GLY A 752 -7.57 -21.55 -6.03
N GLY A 753 -7.14 -22.82 -6.09
CA GLY A 753 -7.27 -23.80 -5.01
C GLY A 753 -8.58 -24.61 -5.00
N ALA A 754 -9.60 -24.19 -5.75
CA ALA A 754 -10.83 -24.96 -5.92
C ALA A 754 -10.70 -25.96 -7.09
N PRO A 755 -10.81 -27.28 -6.87
CA PRO A 755 -10.73 -28.28 -7.93
C PRO A 755 -12.03 -28.26 -8.75
N LYS A 756 -11.88 -28.16 -10.07
CA LYS A 756 -12.94 -28.35 -11.06
C LYS A 756 -12.71 -29.70 -11.75
N SER A 757 -13.79 -30.48 -11.93
CA SER A 757 -13.66 -31.76 -12.62
C SER A 757 -13.19 -31.53 -14.05
N LEU A 758 -12.28 -32.39 -14.49
CA LEU A 758 -11.81 -32.46 -15.86
C LEU A 758 -12.52 -33.63 -16.57
N GLU A 759 -12.77 -33.50 -17.87
CA GLU A 759 -13.45 -34.52 -18.68
C GLU A 759 -12.51 -35.70 -18.97
N TYR A 760 -11.33 -35.38 -19.51
CA TYR A 760 -10.27 -36.35 -19.77
C TYR A 760 -9.38 -36.53 -18.54
N ASN A 761 -9.03 -37.77 -18.22
CA ASN A 761 -8.17 -38.14 -17.10
C ASN A 761 -6.72 -38.40 -17.56
N ASP A 762 -6.19 -37.52 -18.40
CA ASP A 762 -4.85 -37.58 -18.99
C ASP A 762 -4.18 -36.20 -18.91
N LEU A 763 -2.99 -36.12 -18.32
CA LEU A 763 -2.25 -34.85 -18.20
C LEU A 763 -1.72 -34.39 -19.57
N GLU A 764 -1.33 -35.33 -20.42
CA GLU A 764 -0.76 -35.05 -21.74
C GLU A 764 -1.79 -34.39 -22.65
N TYR A 765 -3.05 -34.83 -22.56
CA TYR A 765 -4.19 -34.21 -23.24
C TYR A 765 -4.24 -32.69 -23.05
N TYR A 766 -4.08 -32.22 -21.81
CA TYR A 766 -4.16 -30.80 -21.48
C TYR A 766 -2.87 -30.07 -21.85
N PHE A 767 -1.72 -30.69 -21.62
CA PHE A 767 -0.42 -30.12 -21.98
C PHE A 767 -0.28 -29.88 -23.49
N GLU A 768 -0.77 -30.81 -24.32
CA GLU A 768 -0.71 -30.66 -25.77
C GLU A 768 -1.68 -29.61 -26.33
N ARG A 769 -2.78 -29.35 -25.62
CA ARG A 769 -3.83 -28.42 -26.08
C ARG A 769 -3.79 -27.04 -25.42
N MET A 770 -3.01 -26.83 -24.37
CA MET A 770 -3.11 -25.61 -23.55
C MET A 770 -2.75 -24.31 -24.29
N THR A 771 -1.80 -24.35 -25.23
CA THR A 771 -1.44 -23.19 -26.07
C THR A 771 -2.58 -22.86 -27.02
N TYR A 772 -3.11 -23.86 -27.72
CA TYR A 772 -4.25 -23.71 -28.61
C TYR A 772 -5.50 -23.18 -27.87
N TYR A 773 -5.83 -23.77 -26.72
CA TYR A 773 -6.92 -23.29 -25.87
C TYR A 773 -6.69 -21.84 -25.42
N SER A 774 -5.46 -21.51 -25.03
CA SER A 774 -5.09 -20.15 -24.63
C SER A 774 -5.31 -19.15 -25.77
N ASP A 775 -4.85 -19.48 -26.97
CA ASP A 775 -4.96 -18.60 -28.13
C ASP A 775 -6.42 -18.40 -28.55
N ALA A 776 -7.22 -19.47 -28.51
CA ALA A 776 -8.66 -19.39 -28.77
C ALA A 776 -9.37 -18.48 -27.76
N VAL A 777 -9.12 -18.65 -26.46
CA VAL A 777 -9.70 -17.77 -25.41
C VAL A 777 -9.23 -16.33 -25.59
N LYS A 778 -7.93 -16.10 -25.81
CA LYS A 778 -7.38 -14.74 -26.01
C LYS A 778 -8.02 -14.05 -27.20
N LEU A 779 -8.24 -14.75 -28.31
CA LEU A 779 -8.90 -14.20 -29.50
C LEU A 779 -10.35 -13.85 -29.22
N ILE A 780 -11.12 -14.77 -28.64
CA ILE A 780 -12.55 -14.59 -28.34
C ILE A 780 -12.76 -13.45 -27.34
N PHE A 781 -11.85 -13.31 -26.37
CA PHE A 781 -12.01 -12.38 -25.26
C PHE A 781 -11.37 -10.99 -25.51
N ALA A 782 -10.58 -10.82 -26.56
CA ALA A 782 -9.78 -9.61 -26.79
C ALA A 782 -10.62 -8.33 -26.82
N ASP A 783 -11.68 -8.28 -27.61
CA ASP A 783 -12.46 -7.05 -27.80
C ASP A 783 -13.32 -6.71 -26.58
N TYR A 784 -13.85 -7.73 -25.91
CA TYR A 784 -14.53 -7.56 -24.63
C TYR A 784 -13.59 -7.03 -23.55
N TYR A 785 -12.37 -7.57 -23.47
CA TYR A 785 -11.38 -7.14 -22.51
C TYR A 785 -10.88 -5.72 -22.79
N LYS A 786 -10.74 -5.33 -24.06
CA LYS A 786 -10.48 -3.92 -24.44
C LYS A 786 -11.60 -3.00 -23.97
N ALA A 787 -12.86 -3.40 -24.11
CA ALA A 787 -14.00 -2.62 -23.62
C ALA A 787 -13.97 -2.43 -22.09
N LEU A 788 -13.72 -3.49 -21.33
CA LEU A 788 -13.56 -3.41 -19.86
C LEU A 788 -12.43 -2.45 -19.45
N ASN A 789 -11.29 -2.49 -20.14
CA ASN A 789 -10.16 -1.59 -19.87
C ASN A 789 -10.47 -0.13 -20.21
N SER A 790 -11.18 0.12 -21.31
CA SER A 790 -11.67 1.46 -21.65
C SER A 790 -12.56 2.03 -20.53
N ILE A 791 -13.47 1.21 -20.00
CA ILE A 791 -14.33 1.60 -18.87
C ILE A 791 -13.50 1.86 -17.60
N SER A 792 -12.56 0.97 -17.30
CA SER A 792 -11.63 1.12 -16.16
C SER A 792 -10.85 2.44 -16.21
N ASN A 793 -10.23 2.75 -17.35
CA ASN A 793 -9.48 3.99 -17.55
C ASN A 793 -10.37 5.22 -17.41
N SER A 794 -11.60 5.14 -17.92
CA SER A 794 -12.59 6.21 -17.78
C SER A 794 -12.98 6.44 -16.31
N ILE A 795 -13.14 5.36 -15.52
CA ILE A 795 -13.44 5.43 -14.09
C ILE A 795 -12.28 6.05 -13.30
N LYS A 796 -11.04 5.62 -13.58
CA LYS A 796 -9.83 6.19 -12.96
C LYS A 796 -9.68 7.67 -13.23
N ALA A 797 -9.99 8.12 -14.46
CA ALA A 797 -9.87 9.52 -14.84
C ALA A 797 -10.70 10.47 -13.96
N PHE A 798 -11.88 10.06 -13.48
CA PHE A 798 -12.69 10.87 -12.56
C PHE A 798 -12.47 10.55 -11.07
N GLY A 799 -11.51 9.67 -10.75
CA GLY A 799 -11.07 9.36 -9.39
C GLY A 799 -11.74 8.14 -8.75
N GLY A 800 -12.34 7.24 -9.53
CA GLY A 800 -12.75 5.90 -9.07
C GLY A 800 -11.59 4.88 -9.14
N SER A 801 -11.79 3.67 -8.60
CA SER A 801 -10.75 2.63 -8.57
C SER A 801 -10.46 2.04 -9.95
N GLY A 802 -11.50 1.77 -10.74
CA GLY A 802 -11.40 1.11 -12.05
C GLY A 802 -11.00 -0.36 -11.97
N ASN A 803 -11.12 -1.02 -10.81
CA ASN A 803 -10.71 -2.42 -10.67
C ASN A 803 -11.63 -3.33 -11.49
N ILE A 804 -11.05 -4.15 -12.38
CA ILE A 804 -11.81 -5.09 -13.21
C ILE A 804 -11.89 -6.45 -12.51
N HIS A 805 -13.10 -6.98 -12.36
CA HIS A 805 -13.38 -8.28 -11.79
C HIS A 805 -14.41 -9.04 -12.63
N GLY A 806 -13.91 -9.83 -13.58
CA GLY A 806 -14.76 -10.57 -14.51
C GLY A 806 -15.47 -9.62 -15.47
N CYS A 807 -16.77 -9.43 -15.27
CA CYS A 807 -17.61 -8.52 -16.07
C CYS A 807 -17.87 -7.17 -15.38
N ILE A 808 -17.30 -6.95 -14.20
CA ILE A 808 -17.59 -5.78 -13.36
C ILE A 808 -16.35 -4.89 -13.30
N VAL A 809 -16.56 -3.57 -13.39
CA VAL A 809 -15.53 -2.56 -13.16
C VAL A 809 -15.94 -1.69 -11.96
N ASP A 810 -15.14 -1.70 -10.91
CA ASP A 810 -15.43 -0.99 -9.67
C ASP A 810 -15.19 0.51 -9.82
N ILE A 811 -16.10 1.33 -9.30
CA ILE A 811 -15.88 2.76 -9.04
C ILE A 811 -15.33 2.93 -7.63
N ASP A 812 -15.94 2.21 -6.68
CA ASP A 812 -15.47 2.05 -5.30
C ASP A 812 -15.99 0.72 -4.74
N PHE A 813 -15.94 0.55 -3.43
CA PHE A 813 -16.37 -0.68 -2.77
C PHE A 813 -17.87 -1.02 -2.97
N PHE A 814 -18.74 -0.02 -3.14
CA PHE A 814 -20.19 -0.20 -3.24
C PHE A 814 -20.77 0.15 -4.62
N ASN A 815 -20.05 0.91 -5.43
CA ASN A 815 -20.51 1.43 -6.71
C ASN A 815 -19.72 0.77 -7.84
N HIS A 816 -20.44 0.21 -8.82
CA HIS A 816 -19.87 -0.65 -9.86
C HIS A 816 -20.50 -0.40 -11.22
N VAL A 817 -19.83 -0.86 -12.28
CA VAL A 817 -20.34 -0.93 -13.65
C VAL A 817 -20.22 -2.36 -14.15
N TYR A 818 -21.34 -2.98 -14.51
CA TYR A 818 -21.37 -4.30 -15.14
C TYR A 818 -21.44 -4.16 -16.66
N LEU A 819 -20.52 -4.80 -17.38
CA LEU A 819 -20.64 -5.02 -18.82
C LEU A 819 -21.21 -6.42 -19.03
N ASN A 820 -22.29 -6.55 -19.79
CA ASN A 820 -22.90 -7.85 -20.06
C ASN A 820 -22.15 -8.56 -21.20
N PRO A 821 -21.64 -9.79 -20.98
CA PRO A 821 -20.89 -10.52 -22.00
C PRO A 821 -21.75 -11.04 -23.16
N GLY A 822 -23.08 -11.17 -22.99
CA GLY A 822 -23.97 -11.68 -24.03
C GLY A 822 -24.37 -10.63 -25.07
N ASP A 823 -24.68 -9.40 -24.62
CA ASP A 823 -25.22 -8.34 -25.49
C ASP A 823 -24.41 -7.03 -25.47
N GLY A 824 -23.35 -6.95 -24.66
CA GLY A 824 -22.50 -5.76 -24.54
C GLY A 824 -23.13 -4.60 -23.77
N THR A 825 -24.27 -4.80 -23.07
CA THR A 825 -24.94 -3.73 -22.33
C THR A 825 -24.17 -3.29 -21.08
N LEU A 826 -24.18 -1.98 -20.79
CA LEU A 826 -23.56 -1.39 -19.61
C LEU A 826 -24.60 -1.08 -18.53
N THR A 827 -24.44 -1.68 -17.36
CA THR A 827 -25.35 -1.53 -16.22
C THR A 827 -24.60 -1.00 -15.00
N PRO A 828 -24.67 0.31 -14.73
CA PRO A 828 -24.18 0.92 -13.49
C PRO A 828 -25.09 0.54 -12.31
N TYR A 829 -24.51 0.13 -11.18
CA TYR A 829 -25.29 -0.27 -10.00
C TYR A 829 -24.58 0.02 -8.68
N TYR A 830 -25.37 0.12 -7.62
CA TYR A 830 -24.92 0.19 -6.23
C TYR A 830 -25.26 -1.14 -5.53
N ALA A 831 -24.34 -1.70 -4.76
CA ALA A 831 -24.55 -2.96 -4.04
C ALA A 831 -24.01 -2.91 -2.61
N GLU A 832 -24.84 -3.29 -1.64
CA GLU A 832 -24.41 -3.49 -0.23
C GLU A 832 -24.01 -4.95 0.04
N SER A 833 -24.50 -5.86 -0.80
CA SER A 833 -24.24 -7.30 -0.72
C SER A 833 -24.31 -7.93 -2.12
N MET A 834 -23.95 -9.22 -2.25
CA MET A 834 -24.14 -9.96 -3.51
C MET A 834 -25.62 -10.16 -3.90
N ILE A 835 -26.56 -9.81 -3.01
CA ILE A 835 -28.00 -10.00 -3.19
C ILE A 835 -28.68 -8.65 -3.42
N ASP A 836 -28.31 -7.63 -2.66
CA ASP A 836 -29.00 -6.33 -2.65
C ASP A 836 -28.34 -5.34 -3.59
N LYS A 837 -28.97 -5.15 -4.76
CA LYS A 837 -28.48 -4.30 -5.84
C LYS A 837 -29.53 -3.28 -6.27
N TYR A 838 -29.04 -2.10 -6.62
CA TYR A 838 -29.84 -0.99 -7.12
C TYR A 838 -29.24 -0.53 -8.44
N GLU A 839 -29.91 -0.85 -9.54
CA GLU A 839 -29.45 -0.48 -10.89
C GLU A 839 -29.78 0.98 -11.21
N PHE A 840 -28.90 1.60 -11.97
CA PHE A 840 -29.05 2.98 -12.43
C PHE A 840 -28.96 3.01 -13.95
N LYS A 841 -29.77 3.89 -14.54
CA LYS A 841 -29.83 4.07 -16.00
C LYS A 841 -28.49 4.43 -16.64
N ASN A 842 -27.65 5.18 -15.94
CA ASN A 842 -26.32 5.58 -16.40
C ASN A 842 -25.42 5.97 -15.23
N ILE A 843 -24.11 6.06 -15.49
CA ILE A 843 -23.09 6.39 -14.48
C ILE A 843 -23.37 7.76 -13.85
N LYS A 844 -23.85 8.74 -14.64
CA LYS A 844 -24.19 10.06 -14.10
C LYS A 844 -25.25 9.98 -13.00
N ALA A 845 -26.30 9.17 -13.19
CA ALA A 845 -27.34 8.96 -12.20
C ALA A 845 -26.81 8.28 -10.94
N LEU A 846 -25.97 7.23 -11.09
CA LEU A 846 -25.32 6.54 -9.98
C LEU A 846 -24.45 7.50 -9.15
N LEU A 847 -23.53 8.23 -9.80
CA LEU A 847 -22.63 9.16 -9.13
C LEU A 847 -23.39 10.28 -8.44
N LYS A 848 -24.41 10.86 -9.08
CA LYS A 848 -25.23 11.90 -8.45
C LYS A 848 -25.92 11.43 -7.17
N ALA A 849 -26.37 10.17 -7.14
CA ALA A 849 -27.10 9.62 -6.00
C ALA A 849 -26.17 9.12 -4.87
N LYS A 850 -25.03 8.50 -5.20
CA LYS A 850 -24.21 7.76 -4.23
C LYS A 850 -22.81 8.35 -4.02
N ARG A 851 -22.26 9.10 -4.99
CA ARG A 851 -20.92 9.72 -4.94
C ARG A 851 -20.91 11.14 -5.50
N PRO A 852 -21.58 12.12 -4.84
CA PRO A 852 -21.65 13.51 -5.33
C PRO A 852 -20.26 14.16 -5.48
N ASP A 853 -19.29 13.70 -4.69
CA ASP A 853 -17.88 14.10 -4.74
C ASP A 853 -17.21 13.73 -6.08
N LEU A 854 -17.48 12.51 -6.60
CA LEU A 854 -16.98 12.07 -7.91
C LEU A 854 -17.82 12.64 -9.06
N HIS A 855 -19.12 12.86 -8.86
CA HIS A 855 -20.01 13.44 -9.87
C HIS A 855 -19.49 14.78 -10.40
N ARG A 856 -19.00 15.67 -9.52
CA ARG A 856 -18.46 16.97 -9.92
C ARG A 856 -17.20 16.83 -10.81
N LYS A 857 -16.32 15.88 -10.49
CA LYS A 857 -15.11 15.60 -11.28
C LYS A 857 -15.47 15.02 -12.65
N TYR A 858 -16.41 14.08 -12.68
CA TYR A 858 -16.95 13.51 -13.91
C TYR A 858 -17.57 14.58 -14.82
N GLU A 859 -18.35 15.52 -14.27
CA GLU A 859 -18.90 16.63 -15.07
C GLU A 859 -17.83 17.59 -15.62
N LYS A 860 -16.75 17.85 -14.87
CA LYS A 860 -15.63 18.65 -15.37
C LYS A 860 -14.94 17.96 -16.55
N LEU A 861 -14.74 16.65 -16.48
CA LEU A 861 -14.15 15.86 -17.57
C LEU A 861 -15.03 15.85 -18.82
N LEU A 862 -16.35 15.69 -18.66
CA LEU A 862 -17.30 15.77 -19.77
C LEU A 862 -17.28 17.14 -20.47
N LYS A 863 -17.04 18.24 -19.74
CA LYS A 863 -16.91 19.59 -20.30
C LYS A 863 -15.58 19.82 -21.00
N ALA A 864 -14.51 19.14 -20.58
CA ALA A 864 -13.18 19.24 -21.16
C ALA A 864 -13.03 18.53 -22.52
N GLY A 865 -14.02 17.72 -22.94
CA GLY A 865 -14.06 17.13 -24.28
C GLY A 865 -13.00 16.04 -24.53
N THR A 866 -12.44 15.43 -23.49
CA THR A 866 -11.44 14.37 -23.64
C THR A 866 -12.05 13.10 -24.24
N GLU A 867 -11.30 12.41 -25.09
CA GLU A 867 -11.71 11.19 -25.81
C GLU A 867 -12.17 10.07 -24.85
N THR A 868 -11.55 9.99 -23.66
CA THR A 868 -11.92 9.09 -22.56
C THR A 868 -13.29 9.42 -21.94
N ALA A 869 -13.69 10.69 -21.91
CA ALA A 869 -14.99 11.11 -21.39
C ALA A 869 -16.13 10.91 -22.40
N LEU A 870 -15.81 10.84 -23.70
CA LEU A 870 -16.78 10.64 -24.79
C LEU A 870 -17.34 9.20 -24.82
N GLN A 871 -16.56 8.20 -24.40
CA GLN A 871 -16.98 6.79 -24.43
C GLN A 871 -18.08 6.44 -23.41
N LEU A 872 -18.17 7.17 -22.29
CA LEU A 872 -19.25 7.03 -21.30
C LEU A 872 -20.49 7.89 -21.62
N ARG A 873 -20.44 8.67 -22.71
CA ARG A 873 -21.40 9.73 -23.03
C ARG A 873 -22.62 9.23 -23.80
N GLU A 874 -22.47 8.14 -24.55
CA GLU A 874 -23.46 7.67 -25.51
C GLU A 874 -23.71 6.16 -25.38
N ASN A 875 -24.61 5.79 -24.48
CA ASN A 875 -25.56 4.70 -24.73
C ASN A 875 -26.82 4.91 -23.88
N LEU A 876 -27.96 4.82 -24.58
CA LEU A 876 -29.36 4.77 -24.11
C LEU A 876 -30.10 6.10 -23.92
N ASN A 877 -30.58 6.54 -25.09
CA ASN A 877 -31.64 7.51 -25.32
C ASN A 877 -32.99 6.94 -24.81
N VAL A 878 -33.47 7.33 -23.63
CA VAL A 878 -34.90 7.23 -23.24
C VAL A 878 -35.26 8.42 -22.34
N LYS A 879 -36.44 9.02 -22.51
CA LYS A 879 -36.94 10.17 -21.76
C LYS A 879 -37.33 9.82 -20.30
N SER A 880 -37.42 10.87 -19.47
CA SER A 880 -37.95 10.98 -18.08
C SER A 880 -37.19 10.33 -16.90
N ILE A 881 -37.38 10.97 -15.74
CA ILE A 881 -36.74 10.83 -14.41
C ILE A 881 -37.37 9.68 -13.59
N GLU A 882 -36.59 9.09 -12.65
CA GLU A 882 -36.95 8.10 -11.59
C GLU A 882 -37.25 6.65 -12.10
N ILE A 883 -36.66 5.54 -11.64
CA ILE A 883 -36.42 4.92 -10.31
C ILE A 883 -35.24 3.93 -10.41
N SER A 884 -34.50 3.66 -9.32
CA SER A 884 -33.57 2.52 -9.20
C SER A 884 -34.36 1.20 -9.08
N GLN A 885 -34.14 0.26 -9.99
CA GLN A 885 -34.79 -1.05 -9.91
C GLN A 885 -34.01 -1.95 -8.94
N TYR A 886 -34.69 -2.44 -7.90
CA TYR A 886 -34.14 -3.47 -6.99
C TYR A 886 -34.21 -4.83 -7.68
N VAL A 887 -33.08 -5.52 -7.78
CA VAL A 887 -32.96 -6.83 -8.44
C VAL A 887 -32.40 -7.86 -7.45
N PRO A 888 -33.23 -8.71 -6.85
CA PRO A 888 -32.78 -9.69 -5.85
C PRO A 888 -32.24 -10.97 -6.51
N GLU A 889 -31.16 -10.90 -7.29
CA GLU A 889 -30.63 -12.08 -8.00
C GLU A 889 -29.09 -12.12 -8.15
N THR A 890 -28.55 -13.35 -8.18
CA THR A 890 -27.12 -13.62 -8.39
C THR A 890 -26.73 -13.80 -9.87
N LEU A 891 -27.66 -13.63 -10.82
CA LEU A 891 -27.48 -13.93 -12.26
C LEU A 891 -26.23 -13.26 -12.86
N MET A 892 -25.99 -11.98 -12.58
CA MET A 892 -24.79 -11.26 -13.08
C MET A 892 -23.45 -11.88 -12.63
N TYR A 893 -23.44 -12.58 -11.49
CA TYR A 893 -22.21 -13.14 -10.91
C TYR A 893 -21.83 -14.50 -11.48
N GLY A 894 -22.75 -15.24 -12.10
CA GLY A 894 -22.46 -16.52 -12.76
C GLY A 894 -21.47 -16.35 -13.92
N PRO A 895 -21.87 -15.62 -14.99
CA PRO A 895 -20.98 -15.27 -16.10
C PRO A 895 -19.74 -14.51 -15.63
N SER A 896 -19.86 -13.59 -14.67
CA SER A 896 -18.72 -12.83 -14.15
C SER A 896 -17.67 -13.72 -13.45
N LYS A 897 -18.06 -14.79 -12.73
CA LYS A 897 -17.09 -15.73 -12.11
C LYS A 897 -16.28 -16.52 -13.14
N ILE A 898 -16.92 -16.91 -14.23
CA ILE A 898 -16.26 -17.59 -15.35
C ILE A 898 -15.35 -16.60 -16.05
N MET A 899 -15.86 -15.39 -16.30
CA MET A 899 -15.07 -14.33 -16.92
C MET A 899 -13.85 -13.96 -16.10
N ARG A 900 -13.99 -13.91 -14.77
CA ARG A 900 -12.86 -13.73 -13.86
C ARG A 900 -11.87 -14.88 -13.97
N SER A 901 -12.33 -16.11 -14.18
CA SER A 901 -11.43 -17.27 -14.37
C SER A 901 -10.65 -17.18 -15.69
N LEU A 902 -11.28 -16.68 -16.77
CA LEU A 902 -10.65 -16.44 -18.07
C LEU A 902 -9.71 -15.22 -18.04
N GLN A 903 -10.06 -14.18 -17.28
CA GLN A 903 -9.26 -12.98 -17.09
C GLN A 903 -7.84 -13.30 -16.57
N TYR A 904 -7.66 -14.33 -15.72
CA TYR A 904 -6.33 -14.77 -15.28
C TYR A 904 -5.41 -15.22 -16.43
N LEU A 905 -5.96 -15.72 -17.53
CA LEU A 905 -5.18 -16.05 -18.71
C LEU A 905 -4.64 -14.78 -19.40
N MET A 906 -5.43 -13.72 -19.44
CA MET A 906 -5.01 -12.42 -20.00
C MET A 906 -4.01 -11.72 -19.08
N ASP A 907 -4.29 -11.77 -17.78
CA ASP A 907 -3.60 -10.96 -16.78
C ASP A 907 -2.27 -11.57 -16.36
N VAL A 908 -2.21 -12.89 -16.21
CA VAL A 908 -1.04 -13.58 -15.64
C VAL A 908 -0.70 -14.88 -16.38
N ASN A 909 -1.27 -15.14 -17.57
CA ASN A 909 -1.05 -16.36 -18.35
C ASN A 909 -1.37 -17.66 -17.58
N VAL A 910 -2.38 -17.64 -16.70
CA VAL A 910 -2.79 -18.83 -15.92
C VAL A 910 -4.17 -19.32 -16.34
N ILE A 911 -4.25 -20.57 -16.78
CA ILE A 911 -5.50 -21.26 -17.11
C ILE A 911 -6.19 -21.72 -15.81
N ARG A 912 -7.40 -21.19 -15.55
CA ARG A 912 -8.24 -21.54 -14.39
C ARG A 912 -9.64 -22.05 -14.76
N HIS A 913 -9.91 -22.09 -16.05
CA HIS A 913 -11.09 -22.67 -16.63
C HIS A 913 -10.69 -23.38 -17.91
N TRP A 914 -11.27 -24.55 -18.14
CA TRP A 914 -11.08 -25.37 -19.32
C TRP A 914 -12.46 -25.79 -19.82
N ASN A 915 -12.73 -25.55 -21.10
CA ASN A 915 -13.92 -26.03 -21.80
C ASN A 915 -13.52 -26.49 -23.20
N ASP A 916 -13.68 -27.78 -23.49
CA ASP A 916 -13.31 -28.38 -24.77
C ASP A 916 -14.18 -27.87 -25.94
N GLU A 917 -15.36 -27.30 -25.68
CA GLU A 917 -16.20 -26.69 -26.71
C GLU A 917 -15.54 -25.45 -27.34
N VAL A 918 -14.69 -24.73 -26.59
CA VAL A 918 -13.93 -23.57 -27.10
C VAL A 918 -12.94 -24.02 -28.19
N ILE A 919 -12.34 -25.20 -28.00
CA ILE A 919 -11.43 -25.81 -28.97
C ILE A 919 -12.22 -26.19 -30.24
N GLY A 920 -13.36 -26.87 -30.07
CA GLY A 920 -14.20 -27.29 -31.19
C GLY A 920 -14.83 -26.14 -31.99
N PHE A 921 -15.08 -24.98 -31.38
CA PHE A 921 -15.52 -23.76 -32.08
C PHE A 921 -14.42 -23.18 -32.97
N PHE A 922 -13.18 -23.19 -32.49
CA PHE A 922 -12.02 -22.66 -33.23
C PHE A 922 -11.58 -23.60 -34.37
N GLU A 923 -11.70 -24.92 -34.20
CA GLU A 923 -11.39 -25.91 -35.24
C GLU A 923 -12.38 -25.88 -36.42
N LYS A 924 -13.62 -25.40 -36.22
CA LYS A 924 -14.68 -25.40 -37.24
C LYS A 924 -14.67 -24.21 -38.20
N GLY A 925 -13.87 -23.17 -37.93
CA GLY A 925 -13.59 -22.10 -38.90
C GLY A 925 -14.82 -21.37 -39.45
N ASP A 926 -15.81 -21.02 -38.63
CA ASP A 926 -16.90 -20.14 -39.07
C ASP A 926 -16.41 -18.68 -39.12
N HIS A 927 -16.12 -18.23 -40.34
CA HIS A 927 -15.68 -16.88 -40.70
C HIS A 927 -16.81 -15.81 -40.68
N GLU A 928 -17.96 -16.07 -40.07
CA GLU A 928 -19.02 -15.07 -39.87
C GLU A 928 -18.94 -14.42 -38.49
N LEU A 929 -17.82 -13.78 -38.18
CA LEU A 929 -17.80 -12.71 -37.17
C LEU A 929 -18.11 -11.41 -37.90
N GLU A 930 -19.40 -11.10 -38.04
CA GLU A 930 -19.84 -9.75 -38.45
C GLU A 930 -19.19 -8.73 -37.52
N LYS A 931 -18.44 -7.81 -38.13
CA LYS A 931 -17.80 -6.68 -37.47
C LYS A 931 -18.86 -5.83 -36.75
N SER A 932 -18.73 -5.74 -35.42
CA SER A 932 -19.36 -4.81 -34.48
C SER A 932 -20.24 -5.49 -33.43
N SER A 933 -19.66 -5.84 -32.28
CA SER A 933 -20.31 -5.74 -30.96
C SER A 933 -19.39 -6.24 -29.85
N ALA A 934 -19.51 -5.65 -28.66
CA ALA A 934 -18.78 -6.02 -27.45
C ALA A 934 -19.33 -7.31 -26.79
N SER A 935 -19.74 -8.30 -27.59
CA SER A 935 -20.37 -9.55 -27.13
C SER A 935 -19.49 -10.77 -27.38
N ILE A 936 -19.52 -11.73 -26.47
CA ILE A 936 -18.77 -12.98 -26.54
C ILE A 936 -19.71 -14.08 -27.07
N PRO A 937 -19.27 -14.95 -28.01
CA PRO A 937 -20.07 -16.06 -28.51
C PRO A 937 -20.59 -16.95 -27.38
N TYR A 938 -21.86 -17.35 -27.47
CA TYR A 938 -22.56 -18.14 -26.44
C TYR A 938 -21.85 -19.45 -26.08
N VAL A 939 -21.08 -20.04 -27.00
CA VAL A 939 -20.31 -21.29 -26.80
C VAL A 939 -19.19 -21.15 -25.74
N ALA A 940 -18.78 -19.92 -25.41
CA ALA A 940 -17.81 -19.66 -24.33
C ALA A 940 -18.45 -19.45 -22.95
N LEU A 941 -19.79 -19.46 -22.85
CA LEU A 941 -20.56 -19.30 -21.61
C LEU A 941 -21.39 -20.56 -21.37
N PRO A 942 -21.42 -21.15 -20.16
CA PRO A 942 -22.15 -22.40 -19.95
C PRO A 942 -23.67 -22.18 -20.07
N GLU A 943 -24.35 -23.20 -20.59
CA GLU A 943 -25.81 -23.26 -20.58
C GLU A 943 -26.35 -23.16 -19.15
N HIS A 944 -27.37 -22.32 -18.97
CA HIS A 944 -28.20 -22.28 -17.77
C HIS A 944 -28.88 -23.63 -17.57
N ASN A 945 -28.29 -24.50 -16.76
CA ASN A 945 -29.04 -25.57 -16.13
C ASN A 945 -29.66 -25.02 -14.84
N ASN A 946 -30.99 -24.97 -14.86
CA ASN A 946 -31.92 -24.55 -13.80
C ASN A 946 -31.59 -25.10 -12.41
#